data_AF-A0A7C5BTN8-F1
#
_entry.id   AF-A0A7C5BTN8-F1
#
_cell.length_a   1.000
_cell.length_b   1.000
_cell.length_c   1.000
_cell.angle_alpha   90.00
_cell.angle_beta   90.00
_cell.angle_gamma   90.00
#
_symmetry.space_group_name_H-M   'P 1'
#
loop_
_entity.id
_entity.type
_entity.pdbx_description
1 polymer ?
#
loop_
_entity_poly.entity_id
_entity_poly.type
_entity_poly.pdbx_seq_one_letter_code
_entity_poly.pdbx_strand_id
1 'polypeptide(L)'
;MSNATTEHIRIRGEVERVFYSSADFSAGRFITERGERVSFAGNIVVSENQPLVLHGKFVKHPKYGRQFEVASIELDRQMDARGLANYLANNPDIKGIGPAKARIIAERFGSDFERSLIDEPEKVAEAAKVPLPVIESLRVHWLETSHINQAMTALAAYGLTHHQVTKLVKKLGNNAVGIIEHDPYVIVGEIDGFGFKRIDKIARQVGIAKDNPNRVRAGLQFCIEDALDQGDCWVEYEDLLNRANKLLVMDTLDSREQIERYLDELIDKKALTCYAADSRFLVAKPEIRQMEEDLARVFARGKDMNPHFRDLPDIDSMIRRISPRLNHRQHEAAMMVCKHAISLITGGAGSGKTFTIDAITRLCESRKLKAVLCAPTGKAAKRMEESTGQSASTIHRLLGFDGKTYSRNAENPISADILIVDEASMIDVSLAWRLFQAINLERTAVVLVGDHNQLPPVGPGNILRDLIESKAIPTTILEDVVRQAGVLKENSIAILKGEVRKTCRVEDGLRGPWYVANQHTEAERVQQFILDIFDQVLSEKLGFDLLRDVQVLTPTHKGPLGTAELNIRLQSLIQKKLWDYDVLPVQLGRRPKLLVGDKVIQTRNNYDLEVMNGSMGYVRDLGADGSLTVDFDDKMVFIEPGSPHRSDLQLAYALTIHKCISEDTLIPTNRGLLPIGELASGVPEKTSLPHEITIAARDGIESTESIYNGGFKPVIQLRTRAGFELSGSYEHPVLTADENGFCWKLMPEVVEGDVLVLRRDTVSVQRNFDYIKMPMVGREVTIDEEAAWIMGVMVGDGNYSDHEDYRVEVTKGSHDLMLRYIAGVQKVLGVRTTVRQVAQGSRFTAYFHNKAARDLLYRCGLDYCTAPDKSVPPVILRSSPNVQAAFLRGLFDTDGGVTGLIVLATASERVAREVHLLLLHHGIVSKRYKMRDAIPEKDWSEAWRVEIMGASNFHLFRSRVGFSEEIKEFALEVACETSNAEAIKSNWGGIPFGRKLIREFREELRRRGGRNYPEARDIGRLLARIICGAAKLNHLHVEHINRHVSDIAETGKAGMELDRLFREGFFFDPVVEIGSGNRHVYDVSVPGSHSFVGNGIVNHNSQGSEFPCSIVIAHKSHSFMHHRNLLYTGVTRAKKTAIIVGDHWGITNCAKRVQVDARKTFLSLLLAGGV
;
A
#
# COMPACT_ATOMS: atom_id res chain seq x y z
N MET A 1 -41.80 -40.96 -25.30
CA MET A 1 -40.64 -41.86 -25.21
C MET A 1 -39.96 -41.64 -23.87
N SER A 2 -39.17 -42.58 -23.37
CA SER A 2 -38.67 -42.60 -21.99
C SER A 2 -37.66 -41.48 -21.69
N ASN A 3 -37.87 -40.76 -20.60
CA ASN A 3 -36.80 -40.03 -19.93
C ASN A 3 -35.83 -41.06 -19.35
N ALA A 4 -34.65 -41.21 -19.95
CA ALA A 4 -33.56 -41.94 -19.32
C ALA A 4 -33.01 -41.07 -18.17
N THR A 5 -33.43 -41.37 -16.94
CA THR A 5 -32.76 -40.88 -15.74
C THR A 5 -31.30 -41.26 -15.82
N THR A 6 -30.43 -40.27 -16.01
CA THR A 6 -28.99 -40.51 -16.13
C THR A 6 -28.46 -40.87 -14.75
N GLU A 7 -28.29 -42.16 -14.48
CA GLU A 7 -27.75 -42.63 -13.20
C GLU A 7 -26.36 -42.03 -12.99
N HIS A 8 -26.25 -41.15 -11.99
CA HIS A 8 -24.96 -40.73 -11.46
C HIS A 8 -24.37 -41.93 -10.73
N ILE A 9 -23.36 -42.53 -11.34
CA ILE A 9 -22.63 -43.65 -10.78
C ILE A 9 -21.75 -43.11 -9.66
N ARG A 10 -21.78 -43.79 -8.50
CA ARG A 10 -20.89 -43.54 -7.36
C ARG A 10 -19.79 -44.59 -7.39
N ILE A 11 -18.52 -44.19 -7.53
CA ILE A 11 -17.38 -45.10 -7.38
C ILE A 11 -16.51 -44.68 -6.21
N ARG A 12 -16.06 -45.66 -5.43
CA ARG A 12 -15.30 -45.50 -4.18
C ARG A 12 -13.93 -46.16 -4.31
N GLY A 13 -12.89 -45.54 -3.76
CA GLY A 13 -11.52 -45.97 -3.94
C GLY A 13 -10.47 -44.88 -3.69
N GLU A 14 -9.29 -45.08 -4.23
CA GLU A 14 -8.09 -44.27 -3.99
C GLU A 14 -7.44 -43.79 -5.29
N VAL A 15 -6.93 -42.56 -5.31
CA VAL A 15 -6.22 -41.99 -6.49
C VAL A 15 -4.82 -42.60 -6.61
N GLU A 16 -4.69 -43.68 -7.38
CA GLU A 16 -3.40 -44.35 -7.67
C GLU A 16 -2.37 -43.42 -8.30
N ARG A 17 -2.78 -42.52 -9.20
CA ARG A 17 -1.86 -41.59 -9.88
C ARG A 17 -2.57 -40.42 -10.54
N VAL A 18 -1.96 -39.25 -10.56
CA VAL A 18 -2.44 -38.07 -11.31
C VAL A 18 -1.55 -37.88 -12.55
N PHE A 19 -2.16 -37.82 -13.73
CA PHE A 19 -1.45 -37.64 -15.00
C PHE A 19 -1.43 -36.17 -15.45
N TYR A 20 -2.40 -35.38 -15.00
CA TYR A 20 -2.53 -33.96 -15.27
C TYR A 20 -3.35 -33.30 -14.17
N SER A 21 -2.93 -32.13 -13.71
CA SER A 21 -3.69 -31.30 -12.78
C SER A 21 -3.45 -29.82 -13.06
N SER A 22 -4.47 -29.00 -12.79
CA SER A 22 -4.48 -27.55 -12.87
C SER A 22 -5.37 -26.98 -11.75
N ALA A 23 -5.52 -25.66 -11.68
CA ALA A 23 -6.25 -24.99 -10.59
C ALA A 23 -7.69 -25.50 -10.37
N ASP A 24 -8.38 -25.91 -11.45
CA ASP A 24 -9.79 -26.30 -11.41
C ASP A 24 -10.06 -27.71 -11.99
N PHE A 25 -9.05 -28.44 -12.47
CA PHE A 25 -9.22 -29.70 -13.22
C PHE A 25 -8.11 -30.71 -12.97
N SER A 26 -8.47 -31.99 -12.82
CA SER A 26 -7.52 -33.10 -12.65
C SER A 26 -7.95 -34.33 -13.45
N ALA A 27 -6.95 -35.06 -13.96
CA ALA A 27 -7.13 -36.33 -14.66
C ALA A 27 -6.05 -37.33 -14.24
N GLY A 28 -6.44 -38.58 -14.01
CA GLY A 28 -5.60 -39.57 -13.36
C GLY A 28 -6.14 -40.99 -13.46
N ARG A 29 -5.64 -41.85 -12.57
CA ARG A 29 -6.05 -43.24 -12.38
C ARG A 29 -6.46 -43.45 -10.92
N PHE A 30 -7.49 -44.24 -10.75
CA PHE A 30 -8.19 -44.50 -9.50
C PHE A 30 -8.31 -46.01 -9.32
N ILE A 31 -7.92 -46.55 -8.16
CA ILE A 31 -8.16 -47.94 -7.81
C ILE A 31 -9.44 -47.99 -6.97
N THR A 32 -10.46 -48.69 -7.47
CA THR A 32 -11.68 -48.94 -6.69
C THR A 32 -11.42 -49.93 -5.55
N GLU A 33 -12.31 -49.99 -4.55
CA GLU A 33 -12.27 -50.99 -3.46
C GLU A 33 -12.14 -52.46 -3.94
N ARG A 34 -12.59 -52.75 -5.17
CA ARG A 34 -12.52 -54.08 -5.81
C ARG A 34 -11.18 -54.37 -6.50
N GLY A 35 -10.23 -53.44 -6.45
CA GLY A 35 -8.95 -53.51 -7.15
C GLY A 35 -9.02 -53.15 -8.64
N GLU A 36 -10.20 -52.75 -9.16
CA GLU A 36 -10.34 -52.34 -10.56
C GLU A 36 -9.73 -50.94 -10.76
N ARG A 37 -8.80 -50.82 -11.71
CA ARG A 37 -8.18 -49.55 -12.14
C ARG A 37 -9.06 -48.82 -13.15
N VAL A 38 -9.49 -47.61 -12.79
CA VAL A 38 -10.34 -46.72 -13.60
C VAL A 38 -9.58 -45.42 -13.91
N SER A 39 -9.54 -45.00 -15.18
CA SER A 39 -9.06 -43.66 -15.53
C SER A 39 -10.18 -42.64 -15.26
N PHE A 40 -9.87 -41.49 -14.65
CA PHE A 40 -10.84 -40.43 -14.36
C PHE A 40 -10.38 -39.06 -14.89
N ALA A 41 -11.33 -38.16 -15.11
CA ALA A 41 -11.10 -36.76 -15.44
C ALA A 41 -12.29 -35.89 -15.00
N GLY A 42 -12.06 -34.67 -14.52
CA GLY A 42 -13.14 -33.75 -14.17
C GLY A 42 -12.66 -32.41 -13.61
N ASN A 43 -13.59 -31.47 -13.44
CA ASN A 43 -13.34 -30.15 -12.86
C ASN A 43 -13.19 -30.24 -11.31
N ILE A 44 -12.14 -30.93 -10.88
CA ILE A 44 -11.84 -31.26 -9.49
C ILE A 44 -10.33 -31.15 -9.22
N VAL A 45 -9.95 -30.87 -7.98
CA VAL A 45 -8.55 -30.93 -7.52
C VAL A 45 -8.40 -32.11 -6.58
N VAL A 46 -7.49 -33.03 -6.88
CA VAL A 46 -7.24 -34.27 -6.11
C VAL A 46 -5.76 -34.62 -6.12
N SER A 47 -5.30 -35.23 -5.03
CA SER A 47 -3.92 -35.65 -4.81
C SER A 47 -3.74 -37.16 -5.02
N GLU A 48 -2.50 -37.62 -5.24
CA GLU A 48 -2.17 -39.05 -5.24
C GLU A 48 -2.32 -39.65 -3.83
N ASN A 49 -2.73 -40.91 -3.76
CA ASN A 49 -3.06 -41.66 -2.53
C ASN A 49 -4.21 -41.04 -1.69
N GLN A 50 -5.12 -40.30 -2.33
CA GLN A 50 -6.28 -39.71 -1.67
C GLN A 50 -7.51 -40.66 -1.76
N PRO A 51 -8.09 -41.11 -0.64
CA PRO A 51 -9.34 -41.87 -0.63
C PRO A 51 -10.53 -40.95 -0.88
N LEU A 52 -11.36 -41.29 -1.87
CA LEU A 52 -12.46 -40.45 -2.35
C LEU A 52 -13.66 -41.28 -2.81
N VAL A 53 -14.80 -40.60 -2.85
CA VAL A 53 -15.97 -41.03 -3.62
C VAL A 53 -16.13 -40.09 -4.81
N LEU A 54 -16.04 -40.65 -6.02
CA LEU A 54 -16.24 -39.91 -7.27
C LEU A 54 -17.69 -40.09 -7.73
N HIS A 55 -18.42 -38.98 -7.88
CA HIS A 55 -19.78 -38.95 -8.43
C HIS A 55 -19.72 -38.52 -9.89
N GLY A 56 -20.24 -39.34 -10.80
CA GLY A 56 -20.03 -39.11 -12.22
C GLY A 56 -20.64 -40.17 -13.14
N LYS A 57 -20.06 -40.31 -14.32
CA LYS A 57 -20.53 -41.27 -15.35
C LYS A 57 -19.36 -41.77 -16.20
N PHE A 58 -19.50 -42.97 -16.77
CA PHE A 58 -18.51 -43.46 -17.73
C PHE A 58 -18.72 -42.85 -19.12
N VAL A 59 -17.64 -42.34 -19.71
CA VAL A 59 -17.61 -41.72 -21.05
C VAL A 59 -16.47 -42.32 -21.87
N LYS A 60 -16.61 -42.39 -23.19
CA LYS A 60 -15.59 -42.92 -24.10
C LYS A 60 -14.85 -41.77 -24.80
N HIS A 61 -13.72 -41.38 -24.25
CA HIS A 61 -12.90 -40.28 -24.77
C HIS A 61 -12.15 -40.70 -26.04
N PRO A 62 -12.15 -39.90 -27.13
CA PRO A 62 -11.58 -40.30 -28.43
C PRO A 62 -10.11 -40.72 -28.40
N LYS A 63 -9.31 -40.15 -27.47
CA LYS A 63 -7.86 -40.38 -27.35
C LYS A 63 -7.47 -41.33 -26.20
N TYR A 64 -8.35 -41.54 -25.21
CA TYR A 64 -8.01 -42.19 -23.93
C TYR A 64 -8.92 -43.36 -23.55
N GLY A 65 -9.91 -43.71 -24.38
CA GLY A 65 -10.78 -44.87 -24.16
C GLY A 65 -11.88 -44.62 -23.12
N ARG A 66 -12.27 -45.66 -22.38
CA ARG A 66 -13.29 -45.55 -21.32
C ARG A 66 -12.68 -44.86 -20.09
N GLN A 67 -13.19 -43.69 -19.76
CA GLN A 67 -12.83 -42.93 -18.55
C GLN A 67 -14.08 -42.57 -17.76
N PHE A 68 -13.90 -42.18 -16.50
CA PHE A 68 -14.95 -41.72 -15.62
C PHE A 68 -14.93 -40.18 -15.56
N GLU A 69 -15.97 -39.54 -16.06
CA GLU A 69 -16.16 -38.08 -16.00
C GLU A 69 -16.74 -37.72 -14.63
N VAL A 70 -15.96 -37.02 -13.80
CA VAL A 70 -16.35 -36.65 -12.44
C VAL A 70 -17.09 -35.33 -12.44
N ALA A 71 -18.31 -35.33 -11.91
CA ALA A 71 -19.15 -34.14 -11.73
C ALA A 71 -18.95 -33.51 -10.35
N SER A 72 -18.69 -34.31 -9.32
CA SER A 72 -18.30 -33.86 -7.98
C SER A 72 -17.50 -34.93 -7.24
N ILE A 73 -16.71 -34.50 -6.26
CA ILE A 73 -16.10 -35.39 -5.25
C ILE A 73 -16.86 -35.30 -3.93
N GLU A 74 -16.94 -36.43 -3.26
CA GLU A 74 -17.31 -36.54 -1.86
C GLU A 74 -16.08 -37.13 -1.13
N LEU A 75 -15.63 -36.50 -0.05
CA LEU A 75 -14.60 -37.08 0.82
C LEU A 75 -15.19 -38.34 1.47
N ASP A 76 -14.47 -39.45 1.40
CA ASP A 76 -14.97 -40.73 1.87
C ASP A 76 -15.06 -40.77 3.40
N ARG A 77 -16.28 -40.59 3.92
CA ARG A 77 -16.56 -40.51 5.36
C ARG A 77 -16.60 -41.86 6.07
N GLN A 78 -16.62 -42.98 5.35
CA GLN A 78 -16.51 -44.30 5.97
C GLN A 78 -15.03 -44.69 6.10
N MET A 79 -14.31 -44.07 7.05
CA MET A 79 -12.95 -44.51 7.39
C MET A 79 -12.97 -46.00 7.73
N ASP A 80 -12.35 -46.82 6.86
CA ASP A 80 -12.13 -48.23 7.16
C ASP A 80 -11.04 -48.37 8.24
N ALA A 81 -10.84 -49.58 8.76
CA ALA A 81 -9.85 -49.82 9.80
C ALA A 81 -8.40 -49.51 9.36
N ARG A 82 -8.13 -49.33 8.04
CA ARG A 82 -6.85 -48.81 7.53
C ARG A 82 -6.83 -47.29 7.43
N GLY A 83 -7.87 -46.66 6.92
CA GLY A 83 -8.00 -45.21 6.81
C GLY A 83 -7.95 -44.50 8.16
N LEU A 84 -8.70 -45.01 9.14
CA LEU A 84 -8.65 -44.50 10.52
C LEU A 84 -7.27 -44.72 11.15
N ALA A 85 -6.66 -45.89 10.95
CA ALA A 85 -5.30 -46.16 11.44
C ALA A 85 -4.25 -45.24 10.79
N ASN A 86 -4.34 -44.97 9.48
CA ASN A 86 -3.43 -44.05 8.79
C ASN A 86 -3.64 -42.60 9.22
N TYR A 87 -4.88 -42.15 9.44
CA TYR A 87 -5.15 -40.80 9.92
C TYR A 87 -4.59 -40.60 11.35
N LEU A 88 -4.94 -41.51 12.27
CA LEU A 88 -4.48 -41.46 13.67
C LEU A 88 -2.96 -41.65 13.82
N ALA A 89 -2.27 -42.26 12.84
CA ALA A 89 -0.82 -42.50 12.89
C ALA A 89 0.03 -41.43 12.18
N ASN A 90 -0.53 -40.68 11.21
CA ASN A 90 0.23 -39.77 10.35
C ASN A 90 -0.21 -38.30 10.44
N ASN A 91 -1.31 -37.97 11.14
CA ASN A 91 -1.68 -36.58 11.40
C ASN A 91 -0.75 -36.00 12.50
N PRO A 92 0.08 -34.96 12.21
CA PRO A 92 1.09 -34.45 13.14
C PRO A 92 0.53 -33.82 14.44
N ASP A 93 -0.76 -33.47 14.46
CA ASP A 93 -1.42 -32.93 15.65
C ASP A 93 -1.88 -34.03 16.64
N ILE A 94 -1.91 -35.32 16.22
CA ILE A 94 -2.39 -36.45 17.03
C ILE A 94 -1.23 -37.11 17.79
N LYS A 95 -0.88 -36.50 18.93
CA LYS A 95 0.37 -36.79 19.66
C LYS A 95 0.24 -37.99 20.60
N GLY A 96 1.10 -39.00 20.41
CA GLY A 96 1.21 -40.18 21.29
C GLY A 96 0.53 -41.47 20.80
N ILE A 97 -0.15 -41.43 19.65
CA ILE A 97 -0.82 -42.58 19.01
C ILE A 97 0.01 -43.08 17.81
N GLY A 98 1.15 -43.72 18.09
CA GLY A 98 1.98 -44.31 17.03
C GLY A 98 1.28 -45.43 16.24
N PRO A 99 1.79 -45.84 15.06
CA PRO A 99 1.09 -46.72 14.10
C PRO A 99 0.51 -48.01 14.68
N ALA A 100 1.22 -48.65 15.62
CA ALA A 100 0.73 -49.86 16.30
C ALA A 100 -0.50 -49.61 17.19
N LYS A 101 -0.62 -48.43 17.82
CA LYS A 101 -1.77 -48.05 18.64
C LYS A 101 -2.94 -47.55 17.78
N ALA A 102 -2.65 -46.73 16.76
CA ALA A 102 -3.64 -46.28 15.79
C ALA A 102 -4.37 -47.47 15.15
N ARG A 103 -3.61 -48.52 14.82
CA ARG A 103 -4.13 -49.79 14.34
C ARG A 103 -5.02 -50.52 15.35
N ILE A 104 -4.62 -50.59 16.64
CA ILE A 104 -5.45 -51.19 17.70
C ILE A 104 -6.76 -50.42 17.92
N ILE A 105 -6.75 -49.08 17.82
CA ILE A 105 -7.96 -48.26 17.88
C ILE A 105 -8.87 -48.59 16.70
N ALA A 106 -8.34 -48.57 15.48
CA ALA A 106 -9.12 -48.77 14.26
C ALA A 106 -9.64 -50.20 14.09
N GLU A 107 -8.88 -51.22 14.48
CA GLU A 107 -9.30 -52.63 14.48
C GLU A 107 -10.34 -52.95 15.58
N ARG A 108 -10.55 -52.06 16.56
CA ARG A 108 -11.41 -52.32 17.75
C ARG A 108 -12.62 -51.40 17.91
N PHE A 109 -12.58 -50.19 17.35
CA PHE A 109 -13.72 -49.25 17.36
C PHE A 109 -14.28 -48.95 15.96
N GLY A 110 -13.45 -49.04 14.90
CA GLY A 110 -13.88 -48.93 13.51
C GLY A 110 -14.81 -47.74 13.23
N SER A 111 -16.02 -48.03 12.75
CA SER A 111 -17.07 -47.05 12.44
C SER A 111 -17.69 -46.37 13.67
N ASP A 112 -17.65 -47.00 14.84
CA ASP A 112 -18.20 -46.44 16.08
C ASP A 112 -17.18 -45.54 16.81
N PHE A 113 -16.02 -45.27 16.20
CA PHE A 113 -14.93 -44.51 16.82
C PHE A 113 -15.33 -43.10 17.24
N GLU A 114 -15.96 -42.30 16.37
CA GLU A 114 -16.37 -40.92 16.69
C GLU A 114 -17.31 -40.87 17.90
N ARG A 115 -18.31 -41.76 17.92
CA ARG A 115 -19.23 -41.89 19.06
C ARG A 115 -18.51 -42.39 20.32
N SER A 116 -17.65 -43.39 20.22
CA SER A 116 -16.88 -43.91 21.36
C SER A 116 -15.92 -42.86 21.93
N LEU A 117 -15.39 -41.99 21.08
CA LEU A 117 -14.51 -40.87 21.45
C LEU A 117 -15.29 -39.78 22.20
N ILE A 118 -16.54 -39.51 21.82
CA ILE A 118 -17.40 -38.48 22.44
C ILE A 118 -18.07 -39.00 23.72
N ASP A 119 -18.71 -40.17 23.67
CA ASP A 119 -19.53 -40.73 24.75
C ASP A 119 -18.69 -41.44 25.84
N GLU A 120 -17.62 -42.17 25.46
CA GLU A 120 -16.90 -43.11 26.35
C GLU A 120 -15.36 -43.15 26.16
N PRO A 121 -14.64 -42.00 26.15
CA PRO A 121 -13.20 -41.94 25.84
C PRO A 121 -12.31 -42.81 26.75
N GLU A 122 -12.77 -43.12 27.97
CA GLU A 122 -12.11 -44.05 28.91
C GLU A 122 -11.89 -45.45 28.31
N LYS A 123 -12.89 -45.99 27.58
CA LYS A 123 -12.79 -47.31 26.95
C LYS A 123 -11.81 -47.30 25.77
N VAL A 124 -11.77 -46.19 25.01
CA VAL A 124 -10.84 -46.00 23.89
C VAL A 124 -9.39 -45.94 24.42
N ALA A 125 -9.17 -45.25 25.55
CA ALA A 125 -7.88 -45.15 26.20
C ALA A 125 -7.37 -46.52 26.72
N GLU A 126 -8.20 -47.25 27.47
CA GLU A 126 -7.88 -48.59 27.99
C GLU A 126 -7.58 -49.57 26.85
N ALA A 127 -8.46 -49.63 25.85
CA ALA A 127 -8.40 -50.59 24.75
C ALA A 127 -7.12 -50.47 23.91
N ALA A 128 -6.60 -49.25 23.74
CA ALA A 128 -5.38 -48.94 23.00
C ALA A 128 -4.12 -48.77 23.87
N LYS A 129 -4.26 -48.94 25.20
CA LYS A 129 -3.18 -48.74 26.19
C LYS A 129 -2.50 -47.38 26.05
N VAL A 130 -3.31 -46.32 25.96
CA VAL A 130 -2.89 -44.91 26.00
C VAL A 130 -3.45 -44.25 27.25
N PRO A 131 -2.75 -43.29 27.88
CA PRO A 131 -3.34 -42.49 28.95
C PRO A 131 -4.56 -41.72 28.45
N LEU A 132 -5.64 -41.67 29.25
CA LEU A 132 -6.87 -40.95 28.92
C LEU A 132 -6.66 -39.51 28.38
N PRO A 133 -5.72 -38.69 28.90
CA PRO A 133 -5.43 -37.36 28.34
C PRO A 133 -5.06 -37.34 26.84
N VAL A 134 -4.53 -38.45 26.29
CA VAL A 134 -4.21 -38.56 24.85
C VAL A 134 -5.49 -38.69 24.01
N ILE A 135 -6.49 -39.40 24.55
CA ILE A 135 -7.80 -39.56 23.89
C ILE A 135 -8.66 -38.30 24.07
N GLU A 136 -8.60 -37.64 25.24
CA GLU A 136 -9.24 -36.34 25.45
C GLU A 136 -8.67 -35.25 24.51
N SER A 137 -7.35 -35.20 24.33
CA SER A 137 -6.73 -34.26 23.36
C SER A 137 -7.19 -34.51 21.92
N LEU A 138 -7.47 -35.77 21.57
CA LEU A 138 -8.01 -36.16 20.27
C LEU A 138 -9.50 -35.79 20.13
N ARG A 139 -10.28 -35.90 21.21
CA ARG A 139 -11.71 -35.51 21.28
C ARG A 139 -11.90 -34.01 21.05
N VAL A 140 -11.08 -33.16 21.67
CA VAL A 140 -11.14 -31.69 21.51
C VAL A 140 -10.82 -31.27 20.07
N HIS A 141 -9.69 -31.74 19.52
CA HIS A 141 -9.27 -31.44 18.15
C HIS A 141 -10.31 -31.86 17.08
N TRP A 142 -11.03 -32.96 17.32
CA TRP A 142 -12.11 -33.44 16.46
C TRP A 142 -13.35 -32.52 16.46
N LEU A 143 -13.69 -31.93 17.62
CA LEU A 143 -14.86 -31.06 17.78
C LEU A 143 -14.65 -29.66 17.19
N GLU A 144 -13.52 -29.01 17.51
CA GLU A 144 -13.21 -27.63 17.07
C GLU A 144 -13.18 -27.52 15.53
N THR A 145 -12.63 -28.55 14.88
CA THR A 145 -12.52 -28.66 13.42
C THR A 145 -13.89 -28.84 12.74
N SER A 146 -14.95 -29.21 13.48
CA SER A 146 -16.29 -29.45 12.92
C SER A 146 -17.04 -28.13 12.62
N HIS A 147 -17.12 -27.22 13.59
CA HIS A 147 -18.08 -26.11 13.55
C HIS A 147 -17.62 -24.91 12.69
N ILE A 148 -16.33 -24.55 12.71
CA ILE A 148 -15.80 -23.48 11.85
C ILE A 148 -16.02 -23.86 10.37
N ASN A 149 -15.83 -25.13 10.02
CA ASN A 149 -16.07 -25.63 8.68
C ASN A 149 -17.56 -25.56 8.25
N GLN A 150 -18.53 -25.62 9.18
CA GLN A 150 -19.95 -25.42 8.83
C GLN A 150 -20.23 -23.98 8.38
N ALA A 151 -19.83 -22.98 9.18
CA ALA A 151 -20.04 -21.57 8.85
C ALA A 151 -19.25 -21.13 7.60
N MET A 152 -18.02 -21.63 7.45
CA MET A 152 -17.20 -21.38 6.26
C MET A 152 -17.80 -22.04 5.01
N THR A 153 -18.37 -23.25 5.10
CA THR A 153 -19.07 -23.90 3.97
C THR A 153 -20.32 -23.12 3.57
N ALA A 154 -21.12 -22.66 4.53
CA ALA A 154 -22.31 -21.86 4.28
C ALA A 154 -21.98 -20.53 3.57
N LEU A 155 -20.98 -19.78 4.07
CA LEU A 155 -20.62 -18.48 3.50
C LEU A 155 -19.81 -18.57 2.19
N ALA A 156 -19.08 -19.67 1.97
CA ALA A 156 -18.43 -19.95 0.69
C ALA A 156 -19.44 -20.21 -0.45
N ALA A 157 -20.64 -20.72 -0.15
CA ALA A 157 -21.69 -20.97 -1.15
C ALA A 157 -22.14 -19.69 -1.88
N TYR A 158 -21.98 -18.51 -1.26
CA TYR A 158 -22.27 -17.22 -1.89
C TYR A 158 -21.14 -16.71 -2.82
N GLY A 159 -20.03 -17.46 -2.96
CA GLY A 159 -18.91 -17.08 -3.82
C GLY A 159 -18.00 -16.00 -3.22
N LEU A 160 -17.92 -15.93 -1.90
CA LEU A 160 -16.94 -15.12 -1.17
C LEU A 160 -15.60 -15.87 -1.11
N THR A 161 -14.47 -15.17 -1.29
CA THR A 161 -13.15 -15.79 -1.04
C THR A 161 -12.95 -15.98 0.47
N HIS A 162 -12.08 -16.92 0.85
CA HIS A 162 -11.77 -17.24 2.25
C HIS A 162 -11.51 -15.98 3.09
N HIS A 163 -10.61 -15.09 2.64
CA HIS A 163 -10.29 -13.80 3.27
C HIS A 163 -11.51 -12.87 3.47
N GLN A 164 -12.49 -12.92 2.57
CA GLN A 164 -13.68 -12.08 2.61
C GLN A 164 -14.72 -12.64 3.59
N VAL A 165 -14.86 -13.97 3.67
CA VAL A 165 -15.63 -14.62 4.74
C VAL A 165 -15.02 -14.27 6.10
N THR A 166 -13.70 -14.38 6.26
CA THR A 166 -13.01 -14.03 7.52
C THR A 166 -13.21 -12.56 7.90
N LYS A 167 -13.10 -11.61 6.97
CA LYS A 167 -13.36 -10.17 7.24
C LYS A 167 -14.80 -9.93 7.74
N LEU A 168 -15.79 -10.56 7.12
CA LEU A 168 -17.21 -10.33 7.45
C LEU A 168 -17.59 -10.99 8.79
N VAL A 169 -17.18 -12.25 9.02
CA VAL A 169 -17.35 -12.93 10.32
C VAL A 169 -16.65 -12.15 11.45
N LYS A 170 -15.50 -11.53 11.19
CA LYS A 170 -14.74 -10.79 12.21
C LYS A 170 -15.36 -9.44 12.63
N LYS A 171 -16.18 -8.78 11.80
CA LYS A 171 -16.90 -7.54 12.19
C LYS A 171 -18.38 -7.78 12.58
N LEU A 172 -18.99 -8.90 12.17
CA LEU A 172 -20.41 -9.22 12.48
C LEU A 172 -20.60 -10.40 13.46
N GLY A 173 -19.53 -11.12 13.82
CA GLY A 173 -19.53 -12.20 14.79
C GLY A 173 -20.36 -13.43 14.37
N ASN A 174 -20.81 -14.22 15.34
CA ASN A 174 -21.61 -15.43 15.10
C ASN A 174 -22.92 -15.17 14.34
N ASN A 175 -23.42 -13.93 14.36
CA ASN A 175 -24.63 -13.54 13.64
C ASN A 175 -24.34 -13.06 12.19
N ALA A 176 -23.11 -13.22 11.69
CA ALA A 176 -22.72 -12.87 10.32
C ALA A 176 -23.62 -13.52 9.25
N VAL A 177 -24.01 -14.79 9.46
CA VAL A 177 -24.96 -15.50 8.58
C VAL A 177 -26.35 -14.86 8.70
N GLY A 178 -26.88 -14.72 9.93
CA GLY A 178 -28.20 -14.12 10.16
C GLY A 178 -28.35 -12.67 9.70
N ILE A 179 -27.28 -11.87 9.74
CA ILE A 179 -27.27 -10.49 9.21
C ILE A 179 -27.23 -10.49 7.68
N ILE A 180 -26.47 -11.41 7.06
CA ILE A 180 -26.54 -11.63 5.61
C ILE A 180 -27.94 -12.09 5.17
N GLU A 181 -28.59 -12.93 5.97
CA GLU A 181 -29.93 -13.47 5.70
C GLU A 181 -31.06 -12.44 5.92
N HIS A 182 -30.92 -11.54 6.90
CA HIS A 182 -31.99 -10.62 7.31
C HIS A 182 -31.85 -9.18 6.79
N ASP A 183 -30.66 -8.56 6.90
CA ASP A 183 -30.41 -7.23 6.35
C ASP A 183 -28.91 -6.95 6.12
N PRO A 184 -28.37 -7.33 4.96
CA PRO A 184 -26.97 -7.08 4.62
C PRO A 184 -26.71 -5.62 4.21
N TYR A 185 -27.72 -4.77 4.05
CA TYR A 185 -27.52 -3.38 3.58
C TYR A 185 -26.91 -2.47 4.65
N VAL A 186 -27.04 -2.83 5.93
CA VAL A 186 -26.33 -2.22 7.07
C VAL A 186 -24.79 -2.33 6.92
N ILE A 187 -24.29 -3.23 6.07
CA ILE A 187 -22.86 -3.45 5.82
C ILE A 187 -22.28 -2.41 4.84
N VAL A 188 -23.12 -1.72 4.06
CA VAL A 188 -22.70 -0.74 3.05
C VAL A 188 -22.16 0.52 3.73
N GLY A 189 -20.95 0.94 3.34
CA GLY A 189 -20.22 2.04 4.00
C GLY A 189 -19.50 1.63 5.30
N GLU A 190 -19.99 0.60 5.99
CA GLU A 190 -19.41 0.10 7.24
C GLU A 190 -18.19 -0.82 7.06
N ILE A 191 -18.05 -1.56 5.94
CA ILE A 191 -16.96 -2.55 5.78
C ILE A 191 -16.26 -2.45 4.41
N ASP A 192 -14.92 -2.32 4.45
CA ASP A 192 -14.05 -2.31 3.28
C ASP A 192 -14.23 -3.54 2.37
N GLY A 193 -14.37 -3.27 1.07
CA GLY A 193 -14.60 -4.30 0.05
C GLY A 193 -16.06 -4.79 -0.04
N PHE A 194 -16.98 -4.24 0.76
CA PHE A 194 -18.41 -4.54 0.77
C PHE A 194 -19.29 -3.34 0.36
N GLY A 195 -18.86 -2.58 -0.65
CA GLY A 195 -19.68 -1.54 -1.27
C GLY A 195 -20.98 -2.08 -1.89
N PHE A 196 -21.99 -1.22 -2.04
CA PHE A 196 -23.38 -1.56 -2.39
C PHE A 196 -23.53 -2.65 -3.47
N LYS A 197 -22.88 -2.48 -4.63
CA LYS A 197 -22.95 -3.39 -5.79
C LYS A 197 -22.57 -4.84 -5.45
N ARG A 198 -21.77 -5.06 -4.41
CA ARG A 198 -21.38 -6.39 -3.90
C ARG A 198 -22.41 -6.96 -2.94
N ILE A 199 -22.86 -6.14 -1.99
CA ILE A 199 -23.88 -6.51 -1.00
C ILE A 199 -25.21 -6.88 -1.68
N ASP A 200 -25.63 -6.09 -2.67
CA ASP A 200 -26.81 -6.37 -3.49
C ASP A 200 -26.74 -7.71 -4.23
N LYS A 201 -25.54 -8.13 -4.69
CA LYS A 201 -25.35 -9.47 -5.27
C LYS A 201 -25.61 -10.58 -4.25
N ILE A 202 -25.08 -10.43 -3.03
CA ILE A 202 -25.22 -11.42 -1.95
C ILE A 202 -26.69 -11.48 -1.50
N ALA A 203 -27.32 -10.34 -1.25
CA ALA A 203 -28.73 -10.23 -0.88
C ALA A 203 -29.67 -10.91 -1.90
N ARG A 204 -29.39 -10.81 -3.20
CA ARG A 204 -30.13 -11.52 -4.27
C ARG A 204 -29.89 -13.04 -4.25
N GLN A 205 -28.73 -13.52 -3.82
CA GLN A 205 -28.46 -14.96 -3.65
C GLN A 205 -29.11 -15.54 -2.38
N VAL A 206 -29.27 -14.72 -1.34
CA VAL A 206 -30.03 -15.03 -0.11
C VAL A 206 -31.54 -15.09 -0.37
N GLY A 207 -32.03 -14.34 -1.37
CA GLY A 207 -33.47 -14.26 -1.69
C GLY A 207 -34.19 -13.04 -1.11
N ILE A 208 -33.45 -12.01 -0.68
CA ILE A 208 -34.04 -10.77 -0.18
C ILE A 208 -34.78 -10.06 -1.32
N ALA A 209 -36.03 -9.68 -1.05
CA ALA A 209 -36.91 -9.05 -2.03
C ALA A 209 -36.35 -7.73 -2.57
N LYS A 210 -36.53 -7.48 -3.88
CA LYS A 210 -35.91 -6.34 -4.58
C LYS A 210 -36.46 -4.98 -4.12
N ASP A 211 -37.63 -4.97 -3.51
CA ASP A 211 -38.36 -3.82 -2.97
C ASP A 211 -38.08 -3.57 -1.46
N ASN A 212 -37.13 -4.29 -0.85
CA ASN A 212 -36.76 -4.10 0.55
C ASN A 212 -36.41 -2.61 0.87
N PRO A 213 -37.00 -1.99 1.91
CA PRO A 213 -36.79 -0.57 2.21
C PRO A 213 -35.32 -0.16 2.43
N ASN A 214 -34.54 -1.03 3.08
CA ASN A 214 -33.15 -0.73 3.44
C ASN A 214 -32.23 -0.87 2.24
N ARG A 215 -32.55 -1.78 1.31
CA ARG A 215 -31.95 -1.85 -0.03
C ARG A 215 -32.14 -0.54 -0.80
N VAL A 216 -33.34 0.02 -0.79
CA VAL A 216 -33.64 1.27 -1.51
C VAL A 216 -32.90 2.46 -0.91
N ARG A 217 -32.93 2.63 0.43
CA ARG A 217 -32.21 3.71 1.12
C ARG A 217 -30.70 3.64 0.88
N ALA A 218 -30.09 2.46 1.01
CA ALA A 218 -28.67 2.26 0.74
C ALA A 218 -28.32 2.49 -0.75
N GLY A 219 -29.22 2.15 -1.68
CA GLY A 219 -29.06 2.45 -3.10
C GLY A 219 -29.09 3.95 -3.41
N LEU A 220 -29.99 4.71 -2.77
CA LEU A 220 -30.07 6.18 -2.89
C LEU A 220 -28.81 6.86 -2.34
N GLN A 221 -28.35 6.48 -1.15
CA GLN A 221 -27.10 6.99 -0.58
C GLN A 221 -25.89 6.65 -1.46
N PHE A 222 -25.79 5.40 -1.91
CA PHE A 222 -24.74 4.98 -2.84
C PHE A 222 -24.76 5.79 -4.15
N CYS A 223 -25.93 6.14 -4.70
CA CYS A 223 -26.01 6.98 -5.90
C CYS A 223 -25.56 8.43 -5.71
N ILE A 224 -25.50 8.95 -4.48
CA ILE A 224 -24.93 10.26 -4.15
C ILE A 224 -23.43 10.13 -3.85
N GLU A 225 -22.98 9.02 -3.26
CA GLU A 225 -21.55 8.77 -3.01
C GLU A 225 -20.79 8.42 -4.30
N ASP A 226 -21.37 7.59 -5.18
CA ASP A 226 -20.87 7.34 -6.55
C ASP A 226 -20.80 8.65 -7.36
N ALA A 227 -21.66 9.64 -7.06
CA ALA A 227 -21.59 10.99 -7.63
C ALA A 227 -20.49 11.86 -7.01
N LEU A 228 -20.30 11.85 -5.68
CA LEU A 228 -19.21 12.56 -4.98
C LEU A 228 -17.82 12.00 -5.33
N ASP A 229 -17.69 10.69 -5.57
CA ASP A 229 -16.48 10.05 -6.11
C ASP A 229 -16.26 10.43 -7.59
N GLN A 230 -17.35 10.66 -8.34
CA GLN A 230 -17.34 11.34 -9.65
C GLN A 230 -17.25 12.87 -9.52
N GLY A 231 -16.99 13.37 -8.31
CA GLY A 231 -16.75 14.76 -7.93
C GLY A 231 -17.94 15.72 -7.99
N ASP A 232 -19.16 15.23 -8.28
CA ASP A 232 -20.40 16.02 -8.21
C ASP A 232 -20.77 16.31 -6.75
N CYS A 233 -20.97 17.59 -6.40
CA CYS A 233 -21.41 17.98 -5.05
C CYS A 233 -22.92 17.79 -4.83
N TRP A 234 -23.73 17.79 -5.91
CA TRP A 234 -25.16 17.50 -5.90
C TRP A 234 -25.62 16.64 -7.10
N VAL A 235 -26.80 16.02 -6.96
CA VAL A 235 -27.50 15.30 -8.04
C VAL A 235 -28.91 15.88 -8.17
N GLU A 236 -29.44 16.02 -9.38
CA GLU A 236 -30.84 16.44 -9.54
C GLU A 236 -31.76 15.35 -8.99
N TYR A 237 -32.85 15.70 -8.31
CA TYR A 237 -33.81 14.77 -7.71
C TYR A 237 -34.25 13.70 -8.72
N GLU A 238 -34.63 14.13 -9.93
CA GLU A 238 -35.02 13.24 -11.04
C GLU A 238 -33.85 12.39 -11.60
N ASP A 239 -32.62 12.92 -11.65
CA ASP A 239 -31.44 12.15 -12.05
C ASP A 239 -31.13 11.08 -10.99
N LEU A 240 -31.22 11.42 -9.70
CA LEU A 240 -31.05 10.51 -8.57
C LEU A 240 -32.09 9.39 -8.58
N LEU A 241 -33.39 9.70 -8.75
CA LEU A 241 -34.43 8.67 -8.90
C LEU A 241 -34.16 7.76 -10.10
N ASN A 242 -33.75 8.33 -11.25
CA ASN A 242 -33.46 7.55 -12.44
C ASN A 242 -32.17 6.70 -12.30
N ARG A 243 -31.15 7.15 -11.56
CA ARG A 243 -29.95 6.38 -11.21
C ARG A 243 -30.29 5.24 -10.25
N ALA A 244 -31.01 5.55 -9.17
CA ALA A 244 -31.45 4.58 -8.18
C ALA A 244 -32.34 3.49 -8.82
N ASN A 245 -33.33 3.85 -9.65
CA ASN A 245 -34.18 2.86 -10.33
C ASN A 245 -33.38 1.95 -11.28
N LYS A 246 -32.43 2.49 -12.05
CA LYS A 246 -31.51 1.71 -12.91
C LYS A 246 -30.57 0.78 -12.12
N LEU A 247 -30.19 1.16 -10.91
CA LEU A 247 -29.33 0.38 -10.02
C LEU A 247 -30.13 -0.73 -9.30
N LEU A 248 -31.33 -0.39 -8.83
CA LEU A 248 -32.16 -1.24 -7.98
C LEU A 248 -32.94 -2.27 -8.79
N VAL A 249 -33.60 -1.89 -9.90
CA VAL A 249 -34.38 -2.76 -10.79
C VAL A 249 -35.35 -3.68 -10.01
N MET A 250 -36.46 -3.10 -9.56
CA MET A 250 -37.52 -3.80 -8.84
C MET A 250 -38.50 -4.49 -9.81
N ASP A 251 -39.21 -5.52 -9.34
CA ASP A 251 -40.22 -6.25 -10.15
C ASP A 251 -41.62 -5.62 -10.08
N THR A 252 -41.74 -4.43 -9.49
CA THR A 252 -42.99 -3.69 -9.30
C THR A 252 -43.15 -2.58 -10.34
N LEU A 253 -44.40 -2.36 -10.80
CA LEU A 253 -44.73 -1.25 -11.71
C LEU A 253 -44.44 0.11 -11.05
N ASP A 254 -44.77 0.23 -9.76
CA ASP A 254 -44.70 1.46 -8.97
C ASP A 254 -43.30 1.70 -8.35
N SER A 255 -42.28 1.04 -8.92
CA SER A 255 -40.88 1.09 -8.45
C SER A 255 -40.34 2.52 -8.28
N ARG A 256 -40.72 3.45 -9.17
CA ARG A 256 -40.35 4.87 -9.06
C ARG A 256 -40.91 5.52 -7.79
N GLU A 257 -42.22 5.42 -7.57
CA GLU A 257 -42.93 6.05 -6.45
C GLU A 257 -42.42 5.52 -5.10
N GLN A 258 -42.05 4.23 -5.04
CA GLN A 258 -41.44 3.65 -3.84
C GLN A 258 -40.07 4.24 -3.54
N ILE A 259 -39.21 4.42 -4.56
CA ILE A 259 -37.89 5.06 -4.41
C ILE A 259 -38.04 6.54 -4.02
N GLU A 260 -38.99 7.24 -4.63
CA GLU A 260 -39.33 8.64 -4.38
C GLU A 260 -39.73 8.87 -2.92
N ARG A 261 -40.67 8.07 -2.41
CA ARG A 261 -41.07 8.10 -0.99
C ARG A 261 -39.91 7.87 -0.01
N TYR A 262 -38.93 7.04 -0.37
CA TYR A 262 -37.74 6.80 0.47
C TYR A 262 -36.66 7.88 0.33
N LEU A 263 -36.63 8.61 -0.79
CA LEU A 263 -35.80 9.80 -0.96
C LEU A 263 -36.34 10.94 -0.09
N ASP A 264 -37.65 11.17 -0.10
CA ASP A 264 -38.30 12.17 0.76
C ASP A 264 -38.09 11.88 2.25
N GLU A 265 -38.21 10.61 2.67
CA GLU A 265 -37.92 10.20 4.06
C GLU A 265 -36.48 10.54 4.50
N LEU A 266 -35.50 10.45 3.57
CA LEU A 266 -34.10 10.82 3.85
C LEU A 266 -33.89 12.34 3.90
N ILE A 267 -34.68 13.12 3.16
CA ILE A 267 -34.67 14.58 3.16
C ILE A 267 -35.33 15.13 4.43
N ASP A 268 -36.51 14.62 4.82
CA ASP A 268 -37.21 14.97 6.06
C ASP A 268 -36.35 14.69 7.30
N LYS A 269 -35.63 13.56 7.29
CA LYS A 269 -34.68 13.18 8.36
C LYS A 269 -33.37 13.97 8.32
N LYS A 270 -33.18 14.86 7.34
CA LYS A 270 -31.95 15.64 7.10
C LYS A 270 -30.69 14.81 6.88
N ALA A 271 -30.84 13.51 6.57
CA ALA A 271 -29.74 12.64 6.17
C ALA A 271 -29.25 13.00 4.76
N LEU A 272 -30.18 13.44 3.92
CA LEU A 272 -29.95 14.19 2.70
C LEU A 272 -30.59 15.57 2.84
N THR A 273 -30.32 16.46 1.89
CA THR A 273 -31.01 17.74 1.80
C THR A 273 -31.30 18.09 0.35
N CYS A 274 -32.43 18.76 0.12
CA CYS A 274 -32.98 19.05 -1.21
C CYS A 274 -33.34 20.53 -1.32
N TYR A 275 -33.00 21.16 -2.45
CA TYR A 275 -33.19 22.60 -2.67
C TYR A 275 -33.72 22.90 -4.06
N ALA A 276 -34.63 23.88 -4.14
CA ALA A 276 -35.06 24.45 -5.40
C ALA A 276 -34.02 25.46 -5.92
N ALA A 277 -33.56 25.30 -7.15
CA ALA A 277 -32.74 26.27 -7.89
C ALA A 277 -33.06 26.16 -9.40
N ASP A 278 -33.25 27.27 -10.10
CA ASP A 278 -33.58 27.34 -11.54
C ASP A 278 -34.69 26.35 -12.00
N SER A 279 -35.76 26.24 -11.22
CA SER A 279 -36.87 25.30 -11.41
C SER A 279 -36.50 23.81 -11.34
N ARG A 280 -35.37 23.46 -10.72
CA ARG A 280 -34.92 22.08 -10.44
C ARG A 280 -34.80 21.83 -8.95
N PHE A 281 -34.94 20.57 -8.56
CA PHE A 281 -34.67 20.11 -7.20
C PHE A 281 -33.30 19.44 -7.15
N LEU A 282 -32.40 19.94 -6.31
CA LEU A 282 -31.00 19.52 -6.20
C LEU A 282 -30.77 18.84 -4.85
N VAL A 283 -30.34 17.57 -4.86
CA VAL A 283 -30.13 16.73 -3.67
C VAL A 283 -28.64 16.55 -3.39
N ALA A 284 -28.24 16.69 -2.12
CA ALA A 284 -26.84 16.55 -1.69
C ALA A 284 -26.70 16.08 -0.23
N LYS A 285 -25.45 15.82 0.18
CA LYS A 285 -25.07 15.75 1.60
C LYS A 285 -25.02 17.17 2.18
N PRO A 286 -25.63 17.44 3.36
CA PRO A 286 -25.69 18.79 3.95
C PRO A 286 -24.32 19.46 4.16
N GLU A 287 -23.31 18.66 4.54
CA GLU A 287 -21.95 19.11 4.84
C GLU A 287 -21.25 19.75 3.63
N ILE A 288 -21.30 19.09 2.47
CA ILE A 288 -20.68 19.56 1.23
C ILE A 288 -21.27 20.90 0.79
N ARG A 289 -22.61 21.02 0.82
CA ARG A 289 -23.27 22.31 0.54
C ARG A 289 -22.81 23.39 1.51
N GLN A 290 -22.70 23.10 2.81
CA GLN A 290 -22.33 24.13 3.77
C GLN A 290 -20.92 24.70 3.50
N MET A 291 -19.99 23.85 3.03
CA MET A 291 -18.66 24.27 2.59
C MET A 291 -18.73 25.17 1.35
N GLU A 292 -19.56 24.84 0.36
CA GLU A 292 -19.76 25.68 -0.83
C GLU A 292 -20.43 27.03 -0.52
N GLU A 293 -21.35 27.07 0.44
CA GLU A 293 -21.93 28.34 0.93
C GLU A 293 -20.91 29.25 1.61
N ASP A 294 -20.05 28.70 2.46
CA ASP A 294 -18.98 29.47 3.10
C ASP A 294 -17.96 29.99 2.07
N LEU A 295 -17.57 29.14 1.12
CA LEU A 295 -16.71 29.54 0.01
C LEU A 295 -17.36 30.67 -0.80
N ALA A 296 -18.66 30.57 -1.11
CA ALA A 296 -19.38 31.65 -1.79
C ALA A 296 -19.37 32.97 -0.98
N ARG A 297 -19.60 32.90 0.34
CA ARG A 297 -19.52 34.06 1.25
C ARG A 297 -18.12 34.70 1.26
N VAL A 298 -17.06 33.91 1.22
CA VAL A 298 -15.67 34.42 1.18
C VAL A 298 -15.34 35.01 -0.20
N PHE A 299 -15.68 34.33 -1.30
CA PHE A 299 -15.37 34.82 -2.65
C PHE A 299 -16.19 36.06 -3.05
N ALA A 300 -17.38 36.26 -2.48
CA ALA A 300 -18.12 37.53 -2.63
C ALA A 300 -17.32 38.75 -2.15
N ARG A 301 -16.46 38.59 -1.13
CA ARG A 301 -15.54 39.62 -0.63
C ARG A 301 -14.27 39.79 -1.48
N GLY A 302 -14.06 39.00 -2.53
CA GLY A 302 -12.83 39.07 -3.33
C GLY A 302 -12.61 40.42 -4.02
N LYS A 303 -13.68 41.22 -4.17
CA LYS A 303 -13.65 42.59 -4.72
C LYS A 303 -13.32 43.68 -3.67
N ASP A 304 -13.17 43.33 -2.39
CA ASP A 304 -12.65 44.24 -1.35
C ASP A 304 -11.25 44.76 -1.76
N MET A 305 -10.86 45.96 -1.32
CA MET A 305 -9.53 46.51 -1.64
C MET A 305 -8.40 45.70 -0.99
N ASN A 306 -7.28 45.53 -1.69
CA ASN A 306 -6.07 44.95 -1.09
C ASN A 306 -5.56 45.86 0.06
N PRO A 307 -5.41 45.35 1.30
CA PRO A 307 -5.04 46.18 2.46
C PRO A 307 -3.64 46.80 2.35
N HIS A 308 -2.71 46.19 1.60
CA HIS A 308 -1.30 46.60 1.53
C HIS A 308 -0.98 47.65 0.46
N PHE A 309 -1.94 47.99 -0.40
CA PHE A 309 -1.73 48.83 -1.59
C PHE A 309 -2.69 50.03 -1.68
N ARG A 310 -3.48 50.27 -0.63
CA ARG A 310 -4.65 51.16 -0.62
C ARG A 310 -4.36 52.62 -1.02
N ASP A 311 -3.32 53.20 -0.42
CA ASP A 311 -3.08 54.67 -0.43
C ASP A 311 -1.82 55.06 -1.23
N LEU A 312 -1.47 54.26 -2.25
CA LEU A 312 -0.18 54.34 -2.92
C LEU A 312 -0.28 54.97 -4.32
N PRO A 313 0.25 56.20 -4.53
CA PRO A 313 0.38 56.74 -5.87
C PRO A 313 1.39 55.92 -6.70
N ASP A 314 1.13 55.85 -8.01
CA ASP A 314 2.05 55.34 -9.04
C ASP A 314 2.48 53.86 -8.92
N ILE A 315 1.54 52.98 -8.54
CA ILE A 315 1.74 51.51 -8.58
C ILE A 315 2.09 51.03 -10.00
N ASP A 316 1.51 51.64 -11.04
CA ASP A 316 1.74 51.26 -12.44
C ASP A 316 3.23 51.43 -12.84
N SER A 317 3.83 52.60 -12.61
CA SER A 317 5.26 52.80 -12.89
C SER A 317 6.16 51.96 -11.98
N MET A 318 5.71 51.63 -10.75
CA MET A 318 6.45 50.73 -9.86
C MET A 318 6.55 49.31 -10.45
N ILE A 319 5.45 48.75 -10.96
CA ILE A 319 5.44 47.44 -11.63
C ILE A 319 6.30 47.49 -12.90
N ARG A 320 6.17 48.54 -13.74
CA ARG A 320 7.01 48.73 -14.94
C ARG A 320 8.51 48.82 -14.60
N ARG A 321 8.88 49.42 -13.47
CA ARG A 321 10.28 49.55 -13.03
C ARG A 321 10.87 48.23 -12.52
N ILE A 322 10.08 47.43 -11.80
CA ILE A 322 10.53 46.16 -11.20
C ILE A 322 10.55 45.04 -12.24
N SER A 323 9.54 44.98 -13.12
CA SER A 323 9.39 43.93 -14.13
C SER A 323 9.05 44.52 -15.52
N PRO A 324 9.98 45.26 -16.16
CA PRO A 324 9.77 45.91 -17.47
C PRO A 324 9.54 44.95 -18.65
N ARG A 325 9.51 43.64 -18.41
CA ARG A 325 9.32 42.58 -19.41
C ARG A 325 7.93 41.92 -19.38
N LEU A 326 7.04 42.33 -18.48
CA LEU A 326 5.65 41.84 -18.46
C LEU A 326 4.90 42.25 -19.73
N ASN A 327 4.08 41.35 -20.26
CA ASN A 327 3.10 41.72 -21.30
C ASN A 327 1.88 42.44 -20.69
N HIS A 328 0.92 42.87 -21.53
CA HIS A 328 -0.26 43.59 -21.06
C HIS A 328 -1.06 42.78 -20.03
N ARG A 329 -1.43 41.53 -20.35
CA ARG A 329 -2.21 40.66 -19.44
C ARG A 329 -1.48 40.32 -18.13
N GLN A 330 -0.16 40.18 -18.15
CA GLN A 330 0.64 39.91 -16.96
C GLN A 330 0.80 41.16 -16.08
N HIS A 331 0.93 42.34 -16.70
CA HIS A 331 0.92 43.62 -15.99
C HIS A 331 -0.47 43.92 -15.42
N GLU A 332 -1.53 43.59 -16.15
CA GLU A 332 -2.92 43.64 -15.68
C GLU A 332 -3.10 42.69 -14.48
N ALA A 333 -2.60 41.46 -14.54
CA ALA A 333 -2.64 40.51 -13.43
C ALA A 333 -1.97 41.08 -12.16
N ALA A 334 -0.73 41.58 -12.28
CA ALA A 334 -0.04 42.23 -11.16
C ALA A 334 -0.82 43.45 -10.61
N MET A 335 -1.43 44.26 -11.49
CA MET A 335 -2.31 45.37 -11.08
C MET A 335 -3.62 44.91 -10.42
N MET A 336 -4.18 43.75 -10.79
CA MET A 336 -5.35 43.18 -10.12
C MET A 336 -5.01 42.67 -8.72
N VAL A 337 -3.84 42.03 -8.54
CA VAL A 337 -3.31 41.66 -7.21
C VAL A 337 -3.17 42.90 -6.32
N CYS A 338 -2.59 43.98 -6.83
CA CYS A 338 -2.45 45.23 -6.07
C CYS A 338 -3.78 45.93 -5.74
N LYS A 339 -4.88 45.62 -6.43
CA LYS A 339 -6.16 46.30 -6.22
C LYS A 339 -7.10 45.56 -5.27
N HIS A 340 -7.06 44.22 -5.25
CA HIS A 340 -8.14 43.42 -4.66
C HIS A 340 -7.68 42.41 -3.62
N ALA A 341 -8.55 42.07 -2.68
CA ALA A 341 -8.29 41.13 -1.59
C ALA A 341 -8.22 39.67 -2.06
N ILE A 342 -8.96 39.28 -3.10
CA ILE A 342 -8.78 37.99 -3.79
C ILE A 342 -8.68 38.25 -5.28
N SER A 343 -7.70 37.60 -5.93
CA SER A 343 -7.49 37.68 -7.37
C SER A 343 -7.17 36.29 -7.94
N LEU A 344 -7.51 36.09 -9.21
CA LEU A 344 -7.25 34.85 -9.94
C LEU A 344 -6.46 35.14 -11.21
N ILE A 345 -5.34 34.45 -11.38
CA ILE A 345 -4.50 34.49 -12.58
C ILE A 345 -4.60 33.12 -13.25
N THR A 346 -5.21 33.05 -14.44
CA THR A 346 -5.36 31.78 -15.14
C THR A 346 -4.83 31.82 -16.57
N GLY A 347 -4.36 30.69 -17.07
CA GLY A 347 -3.86 30.56 -18.43
C GLY A 347 -3.26 29.19 -18.71
N GLY A 348 -3.25 28.83 -20.00
CA GLY A 348 -2.71 27.56 -20.48
C GLY A 348 -1.23 27.34 -20.17
N ALA A 349 -0.72 26.14 -20.46
CA ALA A 349 0.69 25.80 -20.33
C ALA A 349 1.61 26.87 -20.97
N GLY A 350 2.54 27.41 -20.19
CA GLY A 350 3.52 28.39 -20.66
C GLY A 350 2.96 29.77 -21.06
N SER A 351 1.76 30.16 -20.61
CA SER A 351 1.25 31.55 -20.66
C SER A 351 2.05 32.56 -19.81
N GLY A 352 3.10 32.09 -19.12
CA GLY A 352 3.94 32.91 -18.25
C GLY A 352 3.39 33.06 -16.82
N LYS A 353 2.49 32.18 -16.36
CA LYS A 353 1.99 32.15 -14.97
C LYS A 353 3.14 32.32 -13.95
N THR A 354 4.15 31.46 -14.01
CA THR A 354 5.30 31.47 -13.08
C THR A 354 6.16 32.74 -13.19
N PHE A 355 6.28 33.34 -14.39
CA PHE A 355 6.94 34.64 -14.59
C PHE A 355 6.12 35.81 -14.04
N THR A 356 4.79 35.65 -13.98
CA THR A 356 3.87 36.61 -13.34
C THR A 356 3.97 36.49 -11.82
N ILE A 357 4.06 35.27 -11.28
CA ILE A 357 4.34 35.02 -9.85
C ILE A 357 5.68 35.68 -9.45
N ASP A 358 6.76 35.44 -10.20
CA ASP A 358 8.09 36.05 -9.99
C ASP A 358 8.06 37.59 -9.99
N ALA A 359 7.22 38.22 -10.80
CA ALA A 359 7.04 39.67 -10.78
C ALA A 359 6.25 40.15 -9.53
N ILE A 360 5.25 39.39 -9.08
CA ILE A 360 4.46 39.69 -7.88
C ILE A 360 5.31 39.51 -6.62
N THR A 361 6.12 38.45 -6.51
CA THR A 361 6.99 38.22 -5.36
C THR A 361 8.05 39.32 -5.22
N ARG A 362 8.69 39.75 -6.32
CA ARG A 362 9.62 40.88 -6.32
C ARG A 362 8.96 42.21 -5.97
N LEU A 363 7.70 42.41 -6.35
CA LEU A 363 6.93 43.57 -5.93
C LEU A 363 6.72 43.57 -4.40
N CYS A 364 6.39 42.41 -3.81
CA CYS A 364 6.30 42.24 -2.36
C CYS A 364 7.64 42.50 -1.66
N GLU A 365 8.75 41.95 -2.16
CA GLU A 365 10.10 42.21 -1.63
C GLU A 365 10.44 43.70 -1.63
N SER A 366 10.16 44.41 -2.72
CA SER A 366 10.38 45.87 -2.83
C SER A 366 9.60 46.70 -1.80
N ARG A 367 8.50 46.13 -1.29
CA ARG A 367 7.61 46.69 -0.28
C ARG A 367 7.85 46.11 1.14
N LYS A 368 8.76 45.14 1.29
CA LYS A 368 8.99 44.32 2.49
C LYS A 368 7.75 43.53 2.97
N LEU A 369 6.82 43.23 2.06
CA LEU A 369 5.64 42.41 2.34
C LEU A 369 6.01 40.93 2.36
N LYS A 370 5.46 40.19 3.30
CA LYS A 370 5.60 38.74 3.43
C LYS A 370 4.70 38.03 2.43
N ALA A 371 5.22 37.83 1.22
CA ALA A 371 4.68 36.84 0.29
C ALA A 371 4.85 35.42 0.86
N VAL A 372 3.84 34.58 0.70
CA VAL A 372 3.88 33.15 1.01
C VAL A 372 3.40 32.37 -0.21
N LEU A 373 4.15 31.34 -0.59
CA LEU A 373 3.93 30.54 -1.80
C LEU A 373 3.48 29.12 -1.41
N CYS A 374 2.42 28.61 -2.03
CA CYS A 374 2.02 27.22 -1.88
C CYS A 374 1.38 26.62 -3.14
N ALA A 375 1.34 25.29 -3.20
CA ALA A 375 0.66 24.53 -4.25
C ALA A 375 0.02 23.25 -3.67
N PRO A 376 -0.93 22.59 -4.35
CA PRO A 376 -1.50 21.31 -3.88
C PRO A 376 -0.55 20.12 -4.04
N THR A 377 0.63 20.25 -4.65
CA THR A 377 1.63 19.16 -4.71
C THR A 377 3.06 19.66 -4.49
N GLY A 378 3.90 18.82 -3.87
CA GLY A 378 5.32 19.14 -3.62
C GLY A 378 6.12 19.40 -4.90
N LYS A 379 5.81 18.72 -6.01
CA LYS A 379 6.47 18.97 -7.31
C LYS A 379 6.12 20.34 -7.90
N ALA A 380 4.88 20.81 -7.72
CA ALA A 380 4.47 22.15 -8.13
C ALA A 380 5.15 23.22 -7.25
N ALA A 381 5.16 23.02 -5.91
CA ALA A 381 5.85 23.91 -4.98
C ALA A 381 7.35 24.03 -5.32
N LYS A 382 8.06 22.91 -5.52
CA LYS A 382 9.48 22.95 -5.88
C LYS A 382 9.76 23.63 -7.23
N ARG A 383 8.92 23.42 -8.25
CA ARG A 383 9.02 24.13 -9.53
C ARG A 383 8.81 25.64 -9.38
N MET A 384 7.96 26.06 -8.46
CA MET A 384 7.73 27.47 -8.12
C MET A 384 8.95 28.06 -7.41
N GLU A 385 9.53 27.34 -6.45
CA GLU A 385 10.77 27.71 -5.74
C GLU A 385 11.97 27.83 -6.71
N GLU A 386 12.17 26.84 -7.59
CA GLU A 386 13.17 26.85 -8.67
C GLU A 386 13.01 28.04 -9.63
N SER A 387 11.79 28.54 -9.82
CA SER A 387 11.48 29.61 -10.80
C SER A 387 11.40 31.02 -10.20
N THR A 388 11.18 31.14 -8.89
CA THR A 388 11.00 32.44 -8.18
C THR A 388 12.14 32.74 -7.21
N GLY A 389 12.94 31.75 -6.81
CA GLY A 389 13.96 31.88 -5.78
C GLY A 389 13.43 32.00 -4.36
N GLN A 390 12.10 31.94 -4.15
CA GLN A 390 11.45 32.01 -2.85
C GLN A 390 10.86 30.66 -2.44
N SER A 391 10.91 30.34 -1.14
CA SER A 391 10.49 29.02 -0.68
C SER A 391 8.98 28.83 -0.70
N ALA A 392 8.54 27.67 -1.19
CA ALA A 392 7.15 27.31 -1.40
C ALA A 392 6.80 26.00 -0.67
N SER A 393 5.52 25.83 -0.31
CA SER A 393 5.04 24.71 0.51
C SER A 393 3.82 24.00 -0.10
N THR A 394 3.42 22.84 0.44
CA THR A 394 2.09 22.29 0.13
C THR A 394 1.00 23.02 0.91
N ILE A 395 -0.22 23.09 0.37
CA ILE A 395 -1.37 23.71 1.09
C ILE A 395 -1.59 23.03 2.45
N HIS A 396 -1.48 21.70 2.52
CA HIS A 396 -1.52 20.93 3.77
C HIS A 396 -0.47 21.40 4.79
N ARG A 397 0.78 21.61 4.35
CA ARG A 397 1.87 22.11 5.20
C ARG A 397 1.67 23.56 5.63
N LEU A 398 1.07 24.40 4.79
CA LEU A 398 0.74 25.79 5.11
C LEU A 398 -0.35 25.89 6.19
N LEU A 399 -1.37 25.03 6.11
CA LEU A 399 -2.47 24.96 7.08
C LEU A 399 -2.11 24.21 8.37
N GLY A 400 -0.92 23.59 8.41
CA GLY A 400 -0.46 22.81 9.56
C GLY A 400 -1.42 21.66 9.87
N PHE A 401 -1.69 20.84 8.86
CA PHE A 401 -2.27 19.50 8.96
C PHE A 401 -1.33 18.62 9.83
N ASP A 402 -1.86 17.67 10.63
CA ASP A 402 -1.13 16.95 11.70
C ASP A 402 -1.24 15.40 11.68
N GLY A 403 -2.42 14.91 11.32
CA GLY A 403 -2.95 13.56 11.51
C GLY A 403 -4.46 13.54 11.29
N LYS A 404 -5.20 14.45 11.92
CA LYS A 404 -6.67 14.46 11.88
C LYS A 404 -7.27 15.86 11.82
N THR A 405 -6.45 16.88 12.02
CA THR A 405 -6.87 18.26 12.31
C THR A 405 -5.97 19.26 11.60
N TYR A 406 -6.47 20.48 11.43
CA TYR A 406 -5.72 21.58 10.83
C TYR A 406 -5.49 22.62 11.91
N SER A 407 -4.23 22.98 12.17
CA SER A 407 -3.86 23.94 13.21
C SER A 407 -4.09 25.41 12.81
N ARG A 408 -4.34 25.68 11.53
CA ARG A 408 -4.78 26.99 11.02
C ARG A 408 -6.29 27.01 10.76
N ASN A 409 -6.96 28.04 11.27
CA ASN A 409 -8.40 28.26 11.19
C ASN A 409 -8.71 29.76 11.40
N ALA A 410 -9.98 30.12 11.59
CA ALA A 410 -10.40 31.52 11.76
C ALA A 410 -9.84 32.21 13.02
N GLU A 411 -9.54 31.43 14.08
CA GLU A 411 -8.95 31.92 15.33
C GLU A 411 -7.41 32.04 15.25
N ASN A 412 -6.77 31.15 14.46
CA ASN A 412 -5.34 31.12 14.21
C ASN A 412 -5.03 31.23 12.69
N PRO A 413 -5.23 32.41 12.07
CA PRO A 413 -5.09 32.58 10.63
C PRO A 413 -3.64 32.44 10.13
N ILE A 414 -3.47 32.33 8.82
CA ILE A 414 -2.18 32.30 8.14
C ILE A 414 -1.46 33.64 8.30
N SER A 415 -0.19 33.61 8.73
CA SER A 415 0.68 34.79 8.76
C SER A 415 1.30 35.04 7.38
N ALA A 416 0.58 35.78 6.52
CA ALA A 416 1.04 36.25 5.22
C ALA A 416 0.42 37.63 4.92
N ASP A 417 1.16 38.49 4.22
CA ASP A 417 0.61 39.75 3.68
C ASP A 417 -0.04 39.49 2.32
N ILE A 418 0.61 38.66 1.49
CA ILE A 418 0.03 38.06 0.28
C ILE A 418 0.28 36.55 0.29
N LEU A 419 -0.76 35.78 0.02
CA LEU A 419 -0.70 34.34 -0.19
C LEU A 419 -0.91 34.02 -1.68
N ILE A 420 0.03 33.29 -2.28
CA ILE A 420 -0.01 32.86 -3.68
C ILE A 420 -0.18 31.33 -3.74
N VAL A 421 -1.17 30.86 -4.48
CA VAL A 421 -1.57 29.45 -4.58
C VAL A 421 -1.52 28.99 -6.04
N ASP A 422 -0.47 28.27 -6.46
CA ASP A 422 -0.34 27.75 -7.84
C ASP A 422 -0.93 26.35 -8.01
N GLU A 423 -1.17 25.95 -9.26
CA GLU A 423 -1.90 24.74 -9.68
C GLU A 423 -3.27 24.58 -8.99
N ALA A 424 -3.97 25.70 -8.77
CA ALA A 424 -5.29 25.77 -8.13
C ALA A 424 -6.40 24.93 -8.84
N SER A 425 -6.12 24.43 -10.05
CA SER A 425 -6.93 23.43 -10.76
C SER A 425 -7.04 22.08 -10.04
N MET A 426 -6.14 21.78 -9.10
CA MET A 426 -6.13 20.51 -8.36
C MET A 426 -6.74 20.60 -6.94
N ILE A 427 -7.39 21.71 -6.58
CA ILE A 427 -7.95 21.94 -5.24
C ILE A 427 -9.45 21.60 -5.23
N ASP A 428 -9.89 20.73 -4.32
CA ASP A 428 -11.30 20.39 -4.09
C ASP A 428 -11.99 21.33 -3.06
N VAL A 429 -13.32 21.22 -2.97
CA VAL A 429 -14.17 21.99 -2.04
C VAL A 429 -13.71 21.85 -0.59
N SER A 430 -13.33 20.65 -0.16
CA SER A 430 -12.91 20.36 1.21
C SER A 430 -11.60 21.07 1.56
N LEU A 431 -10.59 20.99 0.68
CA LEU A 431 -9.28 21.63 0.88
C LEU A 431 -9.37 23.16 0.78
N ALA A 432 -10.16 23.69 -0.17
CA ALA A 432 -10.34 25.13 -0.30
C ALA A 432 -11.14 25.74 0.86
N TRP A 433 -12.20 25.08 1.33
CA TRP A 433 -12.97 25.57 2.48
C TRP A 433 -12.05 25.72 3.70
N ARG A 434 -11.23 24.70 3.99
CA ARG A 434 -10.22 24.75 5.06
C ARG A 434 -9.18 25.86 4.83
N LEU A 435 -8.74 26.05 3.60
CA LEU A 435 -7.80 27.12 3.24
C LEU A 435 -8.38 28.52 3.50
N PHE A 436 -9.60 28.78 3.05
CA PHE A 436 -10.23 30.09 3.19
C PHE A 436 -10.74 30.39 4.60
N GLN A 437 -11.16 29.37 5.38
CA GLN A 437 -11.40 29.52 6.82
C GLN A 437 -10.14 29.94 7.60
N ALA A 438 -8.94 29.68 7.08
CA ALA A 438 -7.66 30.07 7.69
C ALA A 438 -7.12 31.44 7.22
N ILE A 439 -7.85 32.19 6.39
CA ILE A 439 -7.39 33.47 5.80
C ILE A 439 -8.20 34.63 6.38
N ASN A 440 -7.50 35.60 7.00
CA ASN A 440 -8.12 36.89 7.35
C ASN A 440 -7.90 37.90 6.21
N LEU A 441 -8.92 38.12 5.38
CA LEU A 441 -8.90 39.05 4.23
C LEU A 441 -8.66 40.52 4.60
N GLU A 442 -8.80 40.93 5.87
CA GLU A 442 -8.45 42.28 6.33
C GLU A 442 -6.92 42.48 6.44
N ARG A 443 -6.15 41.39 6.41
CA ARG A 443 -4.68 41.38 6.56
C ARG A 443 -3.94 40.65 5.45
N THR A 444 -4.58 39.69 4.79
CA THR A 444 -3.95 38.81 3.79
C THR A 444 -4.69 38.89 2.46
N ALA A 445 -4.01 39.37 1.42
CA ALA A 445 -4.52 39.25 0.06
C ALA A 445 -4.20 37.86 -0.53
N VAL A 446 -5.07 37.36 -1.41
CA VAL A 446 -4.94 36.01 -1.99
C VAL A 446 -4.83 36.09 -3.51
N VAL A 447 -3.87 35.33 -4.06
CA VAL A 447 -3.66 35.17 -5.50
C VAL A 447 -3.78 33.69 -5.84
N LEU A 448 -4.90 33.29 -6.41
CA LEU A 448 -5.07 31.96 -6.99
C LEU A 448 -4.41 31.94 -8.38
N VAL A 449 -3.68 30.87 -8.69
CA VAL A 449 -3.00 30.67 -9.97
C VAL A 449 -3.24 29.24 -10.46
N GLY A 450 -3.61 29.06 -11.73
CA GLY A 450 -3.90 27.72 -12.26
C GLY A 450 -4.21 27.67 -13.75
N ASP A 451 -4.14 26.49 -14.35
CA ASP A 451 -4.59 26.25 -15.73
C ASP A 451 -6.03 25.73 -15.72
N HIS A 452 -6.99 26.55 -16.17
CA HIS A 452 -8.41 26.18 -16.30
C HIS A 452 -8.68 25.05 -17.31
N ASN A 453 -7.63 24.57 -17.98
CA ASN A 453 -7.70 23.48 -18.96
C ASN A 453 -6.99 22.19 -18.48
N GLN A 454 -6.46 22.16 -17.26
CA GLN A 454 -5.96 20.92 -16.67
C GLN A 454 -7.12 20.03 -16.15
N LEU A 455 -6.78 18.85 -15.65
CA LEU A 455 -7.73 17.99 -14.93
C LEU A 455 -8.31 18.72 -13.70
N PRO A 456 -9.57 18.43 -13.33
CA PRO A 456 -10.15 18.88 -12.06
C PRO A 456 -9.39 18.28 -10.86
N PRO A 457 -9.67 18.71 -9.62
CA PRO A 457 -9.28 17.95 -8.43
C PRO A 457 -9.77 16.50 -8.48
N VAL A 458 -9.08 15.62 -7.75
CA VAL A 458 -9.52 14.22 -7.57
C VAL A 458 -10.81 14.18 -6.73
N GLY A 459 -10.89 15.01 -5.68
CA GLY A 459 -12.08 15.20 -4.85
C GLY A 459 -13.17 16.06 -5.50
N PRO A 460 -14.24 16.38 -4.75
CA PRO A 460 -15.44 17.02 -5.27
C PRO A 460 -15.32 18.53 -5.55
N GLY A 461 -16.09 18.97 -6.55
CA GLY A 461 -16.20 20.36 -7.00
C GLY A 461 -15.11 20.83 -7.97
N ASN A 462 -15.23 22.07 -8.48
CA ASN A 462 -14.34 22.61 -9.50
C ASN A 462 -14.10 24.14 -9.34
N ILE A 463 -13.62 24.53 -8.17
CA ILE A 463 -13.55 25.94 -7.71
C ILE A 463 -12.86 26.87 -8.71
N LEU A 464 -11.71 26.46 -9.29
CA LEU A 464 -11.00 27.27 -10.28
C LEU A 464 -11.92 27.65 -11.44
N ARG A 465 -12.76 26.70 -11.88
CA ARG A 465 -13.68 26.88 -12.99
C ARG A 465 -14.92 27.68 -12.57
N ASP A 466 -15.50 27.36 -11.42
CA ASP A 466 -16.67 28.09 -10.86
C ASP A 466 -16.37 29.59 -10.72
N LEU A 467 -15.15 29.95 -10.29
CA LEU A 467 -14.70 31.34 -10.16
C LEU A 467 -14.52 32.06 -11.51
N ILE A 468 -14.10 31.34 -12.56
CA ILE A 468 -13.91 31.89 -13.91
C ILE A 468 -15.27 32.09 -14.60
N GLU A 469 -16.18 31.13 -14.48
CA GLU A 469 -17.50 31.18 -15.12
C GLU A 469 -18.41 32.21 -14.42
N SER A 470 -18.40 32.28 -13.08
CA SER A 470 -19.16 33.30 -12.31
C SER A 470 -18.58 34.71 -12.35
N LYS A 471 -17.24 34.85 -12.48
CA LYS A 471 -16.50 36.11 -12.31
C LYS A 471 -16.75 36.78 -10.94
N ALA A 472 -16.97 35.95 -9.92
CA ALA A 472 -17.14 36.42 -8.54
C ALA A 472 -15.93 37.24 -8.08
N ILE A 473 -14.71 36.75 -8.36
CA ILE A 473 -13.44 37.42 -8.04
C ILE A 473 -12.78 38.03 -9.28
N PRO A 474 -12.02 39.13 -9.13
CA PRO A 474 -11.15 39.70 -10.17
C PRO A 474 -10.24 38.66 -10.82
N THR A 475 -10.56 38.31 -12.06
CA THR A 475 -9.93 37.21 -12.81
C THR A 475 -9.22 37.74 -14.04
N THR A 476 -7.92 37.54 -14.12
CA THR A 476 -7.09 37.87 -15.29
C THR A 476 -6.72 36.61 -16.05
N ILE A 477 -7.09 36.56 -17.33
CA ILE A 477 -6.73 35.47 -18.23
C ILE A 477 -5.46 35.86 -19.01
N LEU A 478 -4.38 35.09 -18.84
CA LEU A 478 -3.12 35.24 -19.55
C LEU A 478 -3.24 34.65 -20.96
N GLU A 479 -3.94 35.37 -21.82
CA GLU A 479 -4.15 35.05 -23.25
C GLU A 479 -2.85 35.22 -24.05
N ASP A 480 -2.06 36.26 -23.73
CA ASP A 480 -0.80 36.61 -24.39
C ASP A 480 0.30 35.59 -24.09
N VAL A 481 0.46 34.60 -24.96
CA VAL A 481 1.57 33.65 -24.87
C VAL A 481 2.88 34.33 -25.29
N VAL A 482 3.63 34.83 -24.31
CA VAL A 482 4.91 35.54 -24.53
C VAL A 482 5.83 34.74 -25.45
N ARG A 483 6.40 35.44 -26.46
CA ARG A 483 7.36 34.92 -27.45
C ARG A 483 8.40 34.01 -26.76
N GLN A 484 8.61 32.75 -27.16
CA GLN A 484 8.26 32.09 -28.41
C GLN A 484 7.16 31.02 -28.21
N ALA A 485 5.95 31.26 -28.72
CA ALA A 485 4.86 30.28 -28.73
C ALA A 485 4.92 29.41 -30.01
N GLY A 486 5.71 28.32 -29.99
CA GLY A 486 5.73 27.38 -31.12
C GLY A 486 4.37 26.67 -31.30
N VAL A 487 4.01 26.35 -32.54
CA VAL A 487 2.66 25.87 -32.93
C VAL A 487 2.22 24.56 -32.21
N LEU A 488 3.14 23.78 -31.64
CA LEU A 488 2.85 22.72 -30.65
C LEU A 488 1.91 23.22 -29.55
N LYS A 489 2.24 24.38 -28.96
CA LYS A 489 1.57 24.98 -27.80
C LYS A 489 0.19 25.51 -28.17
N GLU A 490 0.08 26.16 -29.33
CA GLU A 490 -1.19 26.64 -29.89
C GLU A 490 -2.16 25.48 -30.16
N ASN A 491 -1.64 24.37 -30.68
CA ASN A 491 -2.45 23.19 -31.01
C ASN A 491 -2.78 22.32 -29.78
N SER A 492 -1.91 22.25 -28.78
CA SER A 492 -2.24 21.71 -27.45
C SER A 492 -3.37 22.51 -26.78
N ILE A 493 -3.37 23.84 -26.91
CA ILE A 493 -4.46 24.72 -26.45
C ILE A 493 -5.73 24.52 -27.32
N ALA A 494 -5.60 24.15 -28.59
CA ALA A 494 -6.76 23.88 -29.45
C ALA A 494 -7.53 22.61 -29.04
N ILE A 495 -6.86 21.54 -28.57
CA ILE A 495 -7.53 20.34 -27.99
C ILE A 495 -8.53 20.74 -26.89
N LEU A 496 -8.16 21.72 -26.08
CA LEU A 496 -8.93 22.18 -24.93
C LEU A 496 -10.19 22.95 -25.34
N LYS A 497 -10.19 23.50 -26.56
CA LYS A 497 -11.37 24.04 -27.26
C LYS A 497 -12.18 22.94 -28.00
N GLY A 498 -11.74 21.68 -27.96
CA GLY A 498 -12.31 20.56 -28.70
C GLY A 498 -11.81 20.45 -30.15
N GLU A 499 -10.83 21.24 -30.54
CA GLU A 499 -10.30 21.35 -31.91
C GLU A 499 -8.94 20.68 -32.03
N VAL A 500 -8.89 19.46 -32.59
CA VAL A 500 -7.61 18.90 -33.02
C VAL A 500 -7.18 19.58 -34.32
N ARG A 501 -6.27 20.55 -34.21
CA ARG A 501 -5.67 21.25 -35.35
C ARG A 501 -4.98 20.25 -36.29
N LYS A 502 -5.16 20.45 -37.60
CA LYS A 502 -4.53 19.61 -38.63
C LYS A 502 -2.99 19.71 -38.54
N THR A 503 -2.31 18.69 -39.06
CA THR A 503 -0.85 18.67 -39.25
C THR A 503 -0.35 19.98 -39.85
N CYS A 504 0.73 20.52 -39.28
CA CYS A 504 1.30 21.78 -39.76
C CYS A 504 1.92 21.61 -41.15
N ARG A 505 1.69 22.59 -42.03
CA ARG A 505 2.54 22.79 -43.21
C ARG A 505 3.85 23.39 -42.74
N VAL A 506 4.95 22.96 -43.34
CA VAL A 506 6.30 23.48 -43.07
C VAL A 506 6.88 23.90 -44.41
N GLU A 507 7.52 25.06 -44.46
CA GLU A 507 8.34 25.49 -45.59
C GLU A 507 9.68 24.73 -45.55
N ASP A 508 10.33 24.55 -46.69
CA ASP A 508 11.25 23.43 -46.94
C ASP A 508 12.33 23.18 -45.86
N GLY A 509 12.41 21.92 -45.41
CA GLY A 509 13.54 21.40 -44.61
C GLY A 509 13.43 21.51 -43.09
N LEU A 510 12.38 22.12 -42.52
CA LEU A 510 12.24 22.27 -41.06
C LEU A 510 11.31 21.23 -40.41
N ARG A 511 11.53 20.97 -39.10
CA ARG A 511 10.73 20.04 -38.31
C ARG A 511 9.40 20.67 -37.90
N GLY A 512 8.28 20.02 -38.20
CA GLY A 512 6.97 20.46 -37.72
C GLY A 512 6.81 20.22 -36.20
N PRO A 513 6.21 21.15 -35.45
CA PRO A 513 5.95 20.97 -34.02
C PRO A 513 4.66 20.19 -33.74
N TRP A 514 3.86 19.87 -34.76
CA TRP A 514 2.55 19.21 -34.58
C TRP A 514 2.11 18.38 -35.79
N TYR A 515 1.81 17.11 -35.55
CA TYR A 515 1.30 16.16 -36.52
C TYR A 515 0.04 15.45 -35.99
N VAL A 516 -0.91 15.20 -36.87
CA VAL A 516 -2.13 14.43 -36.58
C VAL A 516 -2.36 13.43 -37.69
N ALA A 517 -2.45 12.16 -37.31
CA ALA A 517 -2.72 11.05 -38.20
C ALA A 517 -4.00 10.32 -37.75
N ASN A 518 -5.03 10.44 -38.57
CA ASN A 518 -6.39 10.03 -38.26
C ASN A 518 -7.05 9.20 -39.39
N GLN A 519 -6.24 8.70 -40.33
CA GLN A 519 -6.67 8.09 -41.59
C GLN A 519 -7.02 6.60 -41.49
N HIS A 520 -6.87 5.98 -40.32
CA HIS A 520 -7.03 4.54 -40.13
C HIS A 520 -8.00 4.26 -38.99
N THR A 521 -9.03 3.44 -39.24
CA THR A 521 -10.12 3.21 -38.29
C THR A 521 -9.95 2.00 -37.39
N GLU A 522 -9.03 1.08 -37.70
CA GLU A 522 -8.86 -0.19 -36.98
C GLU A 522 -7.54 -0.22 -36.21
N ALA A 523 -7.54 -0.87 -35.04
CA ALA A 523 -6.45 -0.77 -34.06
C ALA A 523 -5.11 -1.29 -34.60
N GLU A 524 -5.17 -2.36 -35.39
CA GLU A 524 -4.05 -3.01 -36.05
C GLU A 524 -3.47 -2.12 -37.16
N ARG A 525 -4.32 -1.32 -37.81
CA ARG A 525 -3.95 -0.41 -38.90
C ARG A 525 -3.38 0.91 -38.36
N VAL A 526 -3.88 1.35 -37.20
CA VAL A 526 -3.27 2.42 -36.39
C VAL A 526 -1.92 1.97 -35.82
N GLN A 527 -1.81 0.73 -35.34
CA GLN A 527 -0.55 0.13 -34.89
C GLN A 527 0.47 0.10 -36.04
N GLN A 528 0.11 -0.45 -37.20
CA GLN A 528 0.98 -0.48 -38.38
C GLN A 528 1.42 0.93 -38.78
N PHE A 529 0.53 1.91 -38.77
CA PHE A 529 0.91 3.28 -39.10
C PHE A 529 1.86 3.95 -38.08
N ILE A 530 1.78 3.59 -36.79
CA ILE A 530 2.81 4.01 -35.82
C ILE A 530 4.16 3.41 -36.21
N LEU A 531 4.19 2.13 -36.59
CA LEU A 531 5.39 1.44 -37.07
C LEU A 531 5.96 2.12 -38.33
N ASP A 532 5.13 2.39 -39.33
CA ASP A 532 5.51 3.09 -40.58
C ASP A 532 6.09 4.50 -40.31
N ILE A 533 5.60 5.20 -39.27
CA ILE A 533 6.14 6.49 -38.83
C ILE A 533 7.58 6.36 -38.29
N PHE A 534 7.86 5.36 -37.45
CA PHE A 534 9.22 5.08 -36.97
C PHE A 534 10.13 4.66 -38.13
N ASP A 535 9.60 3.86 -39.07
CA ASP A 535 10.33 3.33 -40.23
C ASP A 535 10.63 4.39 -41.30
N GLN A 536 9.80 5.41 -41.52
CA GLN A 536 9.91 6.26 -42.74
C GLN A 536 9.78 7.76 -42.51
N VAL A 537 9.61 8.22 -41.26
CA VAL A 537 9.30 9.63 -40.97
C VAL A 537 10.16 10.21 -39.85
N LEU A 538 10.18 9.58 -38.66
CA LEU A 538 10.77 10.21 -37.47
C LEU A 538 12.26 10.53 -37.60
N SER A 539 13.06 9.57 -38.10
CA SER A 539 14.50 9.75 -38.30
C SER A 539 14.80 10.51 -39.60
N GLU A 540 14.42 9.98 -40.77
CA GLU A 540 14.80 10.54 -42.07
C GLU A 540 14.23 11.93 -42.38
N LYS A 541 12.97 12.18 -42.00
CA LYS A 541 12.25 13.40 -42.41
C LYS A 541 12.13 14.42 -41.28
N LEU A 542 12.16 13.95 -40.03
CA LEU A 542 12.07 14.80 -38.83
C LEU A 542 13.33 14.80 -37.96
N GLY A 543 14.37 14.04 -38.30
CA GLY A 543 15.68 14.05 -37.63
C GLY A 543 15.67 13.68 -36.14
N PHE A 544 14.64 12.99 -35.65
CA PHE A 544 14.54 12.59 -34.25
C PHE A 544 15.33 11.31 -33.97
N ASP A 545 16.03 11.30 -32.84
CA ASP A 545 16.55 10.06 -32.27
C ASP A 545 15.37 9.19 -31.81
N LEU A 546 15.17 8.03 -32.47
CA LEU A 546 14.07 7.11 -32.20
C LEU A 546 14.07 6.58 -30.75
N LEU A 547 15.23 6.58 -30.10
CA LEU A 547 15.43 6.13 -28.73
C LEU A 547 15.33 7.31 -27.76
N ARG A 548 16.11 8.38 -27.99
CA ARG A 548 16.27 9.49 -27.03
C ARG A 548 15.18 10.57 -27.13
N ASP A 549 14.78 10.97 -28.35
CA ASP A 549 13.78 12.05 -28.52
C ASP A 549 12.34 11.55 -28.36
N VAL A 550 12.03 10.33 -28.77
CA VAL A 550 10.64 9.86 -29.00
C VAL A 550 10.09 9.02 -27.85
N GLN A 551 8.87 9.32 -27.40
CA GLN A 551 8.12 8.49 -26.45
C GLN A 551 6.69 8.22 -26.93
N VAL A 552 6.25 6.96 -26.93
CA VAL A 552 4.83 6.61 -27.12
C VAL A 552 4.12 6.59 -25.77
N LEU A 553 2.92 7.17 -25.71
CA LEU A 553 2.05 7.23 -24.55
C LEU A 553 0.67 6.64 -24.91
N THR A 554 0.19 5.70 -24.10
CA THR A 554 -1.11 5.04 -24.32
C THR A 554 -1.87 4.86 -23.00
N PRO A 555 -3.21 4.95 -22.98
CA PRO A 555 -3.99 4.78 -21.76
C PRO A 555 -4.00 3.35 -21.19
N THR A 556 -3.54 2.34 -21.93
CA THR A 556 -3.79 0.93 -21.62
C THR A 556 -2.53 0.05 -21.64
N HIS A 557 -2.50 -0.99 -20.81
CA HIS A 557 -1.47 -2.04 -20.89
C HIS A 557 -1.79 -3.13 -21.92
N LYS A 558 -3.07 -3.33 -22.27
CA LYS A 558 -3.59 -4.48 -23.02
C LYS A 558 -4.28 -4.06 -24.33
N GLY A 559 -4.25 -4.95 -25.32
CA GLY A 559 -4.82 -4.74 -26.66
C GLY A 559 -3.76 -4.27 -27.68
N PRO A 560 -4.10 -4.18 -28.97
CA PRO A 560 -3.13 -3.87 -30.04
C PRO A 560 -2.42 -2.51 -29.88
N LEU A 561 -3.07 -1.57 -29.19
CA LEU A 561 -2.56 -0.24 -28.90
C LEU A 561 -2.20 -0.06 -27.41
N GLY A 562 -2.09 -1.14 -26.64
CA GLY A 562 -1.60 -1.14 -25.27
C GLY A 562 -0.09 -1.33 -25.18
N THR A 563 0.52 -0.94 -24.06
CA THR A 563 1.99 -0.95 -23.92
C THR A 563 2.64 -2.32 -24.18
N ALA A 564 1.99 -3.44 -23.82
CA ALA A 564 2.58 -4.76 -24.01
C ALA A 564 2.85 -5.10 -25.49
N GLU A 565 1.87 -4.91 -26.37
CA GLU A 565 2.01 -5.22 -27.80
C GLU A 565 2.85 -4.15 -28.52
N LEU A 566 2.61 -2.87 -28.22
CA LEU A 566 3.34 -1.76 -28.86
C LEU A 566 4.85 -1.85 -28.63
N ASN A 567 5.29 -2.18 -27.42
CA ASN A 567 6.71 -2.33 -27.12
C ASN A 567 7.36 -3.47 -27.92
N ILE A 568 6.67 -4.61 -28.08
CA ILE A 568 7.17 -5.75 -28.88
C ILE A 568 7.32 -5.33 -30.35
N ARG A 569 6.32 -4.67 -30.93
CA ARG A 569 6.34 -4.27 -32.35
C ARG A 569 7.37 -3.18 -32.62
N LEU A 570 7.49 -2.19 -31.74
CA LEU A 570 8.47 -1.10 -31.86
C LEU A 570 9.90 -1.63 -31.70
N GLN A 571 10.14 -2.58 -30.79
CA GLN A 571 11.41 -3.30 -30.71
C GLN A 571 11.76 -3.96 -32.04
N SER A 572 10.90 -4.83 -32.58
CA SER A 572 11.18 -5.56 -33.84
C SER A 572 11.54 -4.62 -35.00
N LEU A 573 10.87 -3.47 -35.09
CA LEU A 573 11.09 -2.49 -36.14
C LEU A 573 12.37 -1.67 -35.94
N ILE A 574 12.59 -1.12 -34.74
CA ILE A 574 13.76 -0.28 -34.44
C ILE A 574 15.04 -1.11 -34.53
N GLN A 575 14.99 -2.38 -34.09
CA GLN A 575 16.10 -3.32 -34.21
C GLN A 575 16.46 -3.61 -35.67
N LYS A 576 15.47 -3.87 -36.52
CA LYS A 576 15.70 -4.05 -37.96
C LYS A 576 16.18 -2.77 -38.64
N LYS A 577 15.63 -1.60 -38.28
CA LYS A 577 16.00 -0.35 -38.92
C LYS A 577 17.41 0.16 -38.56
N LEU A 578 17.80 0.06 -37.28
CA LEU A 578 19.08 0.63 -36.82
C LEU A 578 20.26 -0.35 -36.90
N TRP A 579 20.01 -1.66 -36.89
CA TRP A 579 21.07 -2.69 -36.85
C TRP A 579 20.84 -3.90 -37.78
N ASP A 580 19.89 -3.81 -38.74
CA ASP A 580 19.50 -4.87 -39.69
C ASP A 580 19.20 -6.24 -39.04
N TYR A 581 18.64 -6.22 -37.82
CA TYR A 581 18.43 -7.40 -37.00
C TYR A 581 16.96 -7.86 -36.98
N ASP A 582 16.67 -9.03 -37.57
CA ASP A 582 15.35 -9.66 -37.52
C ASP A 582 15.04 -10.27 -36.15
N VAL A 583 14.13 -9.63 -35.40
CA VAL A 583 13.72 -10.05 -34.07
C VAL A 583 12.74 -11.24 -34.14
N LEU A 584 13.07 -12.33 -33.44
CA LEU A 584 12.24 -13.53 -33.37
C LEU A 584 10.87 -13.26 -32.69
N PRO A 585 9.75 -13.82 -33.22
CA PRO A 585 8.43 -13.65 -32.63
C PRO A 585 8.31 -14.09 -31.17
N VAL A 586 7.62 -13.28 -30.35
CA VAL A 586 7.36 -13.58 -28.94
C VAL A 586 6.26 -14.64 -28.82
N GLN A 587 6.52 -15.71 -28.07
CA GLN A 587 5.54 -16.76 -27.79
C GLN A 587 4.45 -16.28 -26.82
N LEU A 588 3.21 -16.76 -26.98
CA LEU A 588 2.10 -16.40 -26.09
C LEU A 588 2.47 -16.63 -24.61
N GLY A 589 2.23 -15.63 -23.77
CA GLY A 589 2.53 -15.66 -22.33
C GLY A 589 4.01 -15.49 -21.96
N ARG A 590 4.93 -15.31 -22.92
CA ARG A 590 6.34 -14.97 -22.67
C ARG A 590 6.60 -13.49 -22.88
N ARG A 591 7.71 -13.00 -22.29
CA ARG A 591 8.20 -11.62 -22.47
C ARG A 591 9.09 -11.50 -23.71
N PRO A 592 9.19 -10.30 -24.33
CA PRO A 592 10.20 -10.03 -25.34
C PRO A 592 11.62 -10.24 -24.80
N LYS A 593 12.56 -10.61 -25.67
CA LYS A 593 14.00 -10.64 -25.36
C LYS A 593 14.55 -9.23 -25.53
N LEU A 594 15.30 -8.73 -24.55
CA LEU A 594 16.06 -7.48 -24.70
C LEU A 594 17.27 -7.69 -25.64
N LEU A 595 17.51 -6.71 -26.49
CA LEU A 595 18.52 -6.67 -27.56
C LEU A 595 19.38 -5.40 -27.47
N VAL A 596 20.51 -5.36 -28.17
CA VAL A 596 21.43 -4.21 -28.14
C VAL A 596 20.72 -2.96 -28.66
N GLY A 597 20.90 -1.82 -27.99
CA GLY A 597 20.23 -0.57 -28.34
C GLY A 597 18.80 -0.39 -27.81
N ASP A 598 18.20 -1.38 -27.15
CA ASP A 598 16.80 -1.30 -26.72
C ASP A 598 16.52 -0.20 -25.69
N LYS A 599 15.43 0.54 -25.89
CA LYS A 599 14.89 1.50 -24.92
C LYS A 599 14.12 0.78 -23.82
N VAL A 600 14.57 0.97 -22.58
CA VAL A 600 14.06 0.29 -21.38
C VAL A 600 13.62 1.28 -20.31
N ILE A 601 12.61 0.90 -19.53
CA ILE A 601 12.22 1.49 -18.26
C ILE A 601 12.48 0.40 -17.25
N GLN A 602 13.28 0.70 -16.25
CA GLN A 602 13.34 -0.18 -15.10
C GLN A 602 12.30 0.33 -14.10
N THR A 603 11.72 -0.60 -13.35
CA THR A 603 10.33 -0.40 -12.96
C THR A 603 10.10 0.17 -11.56
N ARG A 604 11.05 0.13 -10.60
CA ARG A 604 10.85 0.40 -9.13
C ARG A 604 11.71 1.47 -8.28
N ASN A 605 13.07 1.68 -8.35
CA ASN A 605 14.09 2.82 -8.40
C ASN A 605 15.59 2.18 -8.60
N ASN A 606 16.88 2.62 -8.75
CA ASN A 606 18.13 1.79 -8.38
C ASN A 606 19.06 2.37 -7.26
N TYR A 607 19.55 1.52 -6.35
CA TYR A 607 20.62 1.80 -5.39
C TYR A 607 22.00 1.39 -5.94
N ASP A 608 22.28 0.11 -6.19
CA ASP A 608 23.63 -0.35 -6.60
C ASP A 608 23.97 0.11 -8.02
N LEU A 609 22.95 0.25 -8.88
CA LEU A 609 23.11 0.84 -10.21
C LEU A 609 22.64 2.31 -10.27
N GLU A 610 21.99 2.86 -9.23
CA GLU A 610 21.58 4.29 -9.07
C GLU A 610 20.48 4.89 -10.01
N VAL A 611 19.35 4.21 -10.28
CA VAL A 611 18.45 4.41 -11.45
C VAL A 611 16.95 4.51 -11.11
N MET A 612 16.39 5.67 -10.76
CA MET A 612 15.04 5.77 -10.16
C MET A 612 13.82 5.26 -11.00
N ASN A 613 12.61 5.20 -10.43
CA ASN A 613 11.44 4.61 -11.10
C ASN A 613 10.78 5.60 -12.06
N GLY A 614 10.71 5.20 -13.32
CA GLY A 614 10.52 6.15 -14.41
C GLY A 614 11.84 6.72 -14.92
N SER A 615 12.99 6.29 -14.40
CA SER A 615 14.26 6.43 -15.11
C SER A 615 14.27 5.48 -16.29
N MET A 616 14.79 6.02 -17.39
CA MET A 616 14.76 5.44 -18.71
C MET A 616 16.19 5.16 -19.12
N GLY A 617 16.43 4.02 -19.78
CA GLY A 617 17.75 3.63 -20.20
C GLY A 617 17.79 2.99 -21.58
N TYR A 618 19.00 2.68 -22.02
CA TYR A 618 19.30 2.15 -23.34
C TYR A 618 20.26 0.98 -23.22
N VAL A 619 19.93 -0.18 -23.79
CA VAL A 619 20.88 -1.30 -23.84
C VAL A 619 22.08 -0.89 -24.71
N ARG A 620 23.30 -1.20 -24.26
CA ARG A 620 24.57 -0.84 -24.91
C ARG A 620 25.34 -2.04 -25.44
N ASP A 621 25.21 -3.20 -24.81
CA ASP A 621 25.92 -4.44 -25.19
C ASP A 621 25.18 -5.69 -24.71
N LEU A 622 25.46 -6.84 -25.32
CA LEU A 622 24.98 -8.18 -24.96
C LEU A 622 26.04 -9.24 -25.28
N GLY A 623 26.65 -9.83 -24.25
CA GLY A 623 27.60 -10.93 -24.43
C GLY A 623 26.92 -12.22 -24.88
N ALA A 624 27.70 -13.08 -25.55
CA ALA A 624 27.26 -14.40 -26.02
C ALA A 624 26.93 -15.39 -24.88
N ASP A 625 27.31 -15.06 -23.66
CA ASP A 625 26.93 -15.73 -22.41
C ASP A 625 25.51 -15.36 -21.93
N GLY A 626 24.97 -14.22 -22.37
CA GLY A 626 23.70 -13.66 -21.96
C GLY A 626 23.79 -12.45 -21.04
N SER A 627 24.97 -11.85 -20.84
CA SER A 627 25.16 -10.55 -20.17
C SER A 627 24.46 -9.40 -20.91
N LEU A 628 24.31 -8.25 -20.24
CA LEU A 628 23.55 -7.10 -20.73
C LEU A 628 24.11 -5.80 -20.14
N THR A 629 24.54 -4.85 -20.97
CA THR A 629 24.88 -3.49 -20.48
C THR A 629 23.73 -2.54 -20.79
N VAL A 630 23.40 -1.64 -19.87
CA VAL A 630 22.38 -0.59 -19.99
C VAL A 630 23.00 0.78 -19.64
N ASP A 631 22.42 1.85 -20.16
CA ASP A 631 22.85 3.25 -19.95
C ASP A 631 21.64 4.08 -19.52
N PHE A 632 21.64 4.59 -18.29
CA PHE A 632 20.55 5.35 -17.68
C PHE A 632 21.02 6.77 -17.35
N ASP A 633 20.50 7.77 -18.07
CA ASP A 633 20.84 9.20 -17.93
C ASP A 633 22.36 9.44 -17.76
N ASP A 634 23.14 8.94 -18.73
CA ASP A 634 24.61 8.96 -18.83
C ASP A 634 25.37 8.11 -17.78
N LYS A 635 24.68 7.26 -17.00
CA LYS A 635 25.30 6.22 -16.16
C LYS A 635 25.26 4.83 -16.84
N MET A 636 26.44 4.31 -17.16
CA MET A 636 26.62 2.93 -17.65
C MET A 636 26.46 1.91 -16.52
N VAL A 637 25.72 0.84 -16.80
CA VAL A 637 25.21 -0.16 -15.85
C VAL A 637 25.37 -1.56 -16.44
N PHE A 638 26.18 -2.42 -15.84
CA PHE A 638 26.40 -3.80 -16.30
C PHE A 638 25.51 -4.78 -15.54
N ILE A 639 24.86 -5.70 -16.25
CA ILE A 639 23.95 -6.72 -15.72
C ILE A 639 24.43 -8.10 -16.19
N GLU A 640 24.76 -8.96 -15.24
CA GLU A 640 25.40 -10.26 -15.49
C GLU A 640 24.46 -11.30 -16.16
N PRO A 641 25.02 -12.35 -16.81
CA PRO A 641 24.24 -13.39 -17.46
C PRO A 641 23.31 -14.11 -16.48
N GLY A 642 22.01 -14.10 -16.76
CA GLY A 642 21.00 -14.73 -15.90
C GLY A 642 20.61 -13.93 -14.65
N SER A 643 21.12 -12.71 -14.45
CA SER A 643 20.79 -11.87 -13.30
C SER A 643 19.28 -11.55 -13.18
N PRO A 644 18.68 -11.63 -11.98
CA PRO A 644 17.30 -11.22 -11.71
C PRO A 644 16.94 -9.81 -12.22
N HIS A 645 17.87 -8.86 -12.16
CA HIS A 645 17.72 -7.47 -12.64
C HIS A 645 17.10 -7.35 -14.06
N ARG A 646 17.29 -8.36 -14.90
CA ARG A 646 16.76 -8.43 -16.26
C ARG A 646 15.25 -8.71 -16.36
N SER A 647 14.63 -9.27 -15.32
CA SER A 647 13.20 -9.67 -15.27
C SER A 647 12.22 -8.48 -15.10
N ASP A 648 12.69 -7.29 -15.36
CA ASP A 648 12.58 -6.25 -14.35
C ASP A 648 12.92 -4.88 -14.94
N LEU A 649 13.81 -4.91 -15.93
CA LEU A 649 13.75 -4.10 -17.15
C LEU A 649 12.46 -4.45 -17.89
N GLN A 650 11.70 -3.43 -18.30
CA GLN A 650 10.66 -3.58 -19.32
C GLN A 650 10.98 -2.65 -20.49
N LEU A 651 10.56 -3.04 -21.68
CA LEU A 651 10.66 -2.17 -22.85
C LEU A 651 9.82 -0.90 -22.65
N ALA A 652 10.35 0.24 -23.08
CA ALA A 652 9.79 1.56 -22.78
C ALA A 652 9.61 2.46 -24.01
N TYR A 653 9.52 1.87 -25.18
CA TYR A 653 9.00 2.56 -26.35
C TYR A 653 7.57 3.08 -26.11
N ALA A 654 6.76 2.37 -25.30
CA ALA A 654 5.42 2.79 -24.83
C ALA A 654 5.22 2.64 -23.30
N LEU A 655 4.57 3.61 -22.63
CA LEU A 655 4.45 3.71 -21.16
C LEU A 655 3.02 3.96 -20.60
N THR A 656 2.86 3.71 -19.29
CA THR A 656 1.66 4.02 -18.45
C THR A 656 2.01 4.89 -17.20
N ILE A 657 1.57 4.56 -15.95
CA ILE A 657 1.44 5.56 -14.84
C ILE A 657 1.67 5.15 -13.34
N HIS A 658 1.21 4.01 -12.77
CA HIS A 658 0.85 3.92 -11.32
C HIS A 658 1.50 2.82 -10.39
N LYS A 659 1.97 3.28 -9.21
CA LYS A 659 2.97 2.68 -8.26
C LYS A 659 2.43 2.35 -6.84
N CYS A 660 2.90 1.30 -6.11
CA CYS A 660 2.40 0.81 -4.77
C CYS A 660 3.24 -0.29 -3.98
N ILE A 661 3.10 -0.48 -2.65
CA ILE A 661 3.56 -1.63 -1.76
C ILE A 661 2.43 -2.56 -1.21
N SER A 662 2.72 -3.71 -0.56
CA SER A 662 1.70 -4.66 -0.04
C SER A 662 1.01 -4.32 1.28
N GLU A 663 -0.23 -4.82 1.43
CA GLU A 663 -1.18 -4.56 2.54
C GLU A 663 -0.70 -4.90 3.96
N ASP A 664 0.16 -5.91 4.10
CA ASP A 664 0.64 -6.44 5.38
C ASP A 664 1.87 -5.71 5.94
N THR A 665 2.33 -4.67 5.24
CA THR A 665 3.50 -3.87 5.63
C THR A 665 3.18 -3.01 6.86
N LEU A 666 3.85 -3.27 8.00
CA LEU A 666 3.72 -2.49 9.22
C LEU A 666 4.46 -1.15 9.12
N ILE A 667 3.72 -0.06 9.24
CA ILE A 667 4.22 1.31 9.30
C ILE A 667 4.37 1.72 10.78
N PRO A 668 5.52 2.28 11.22
CA PRO A 668 5.65 2.91 12.54
C PRO A 668 4.90 4.24 12.54
N THR A 669 3.85 4.34 13.36
CA THR A 669 2.93 5.49 13.43
C THR A 669 2.82 6.06 14.84
N ASN A 670 2.18 7.22 15.00
CA ASN A 670 1.75 7.76 16.31
C ASN A 670 0.57 7.00 16.95
N ARG A 671 0.17 5.85 16.40
CA ARG A 671 -0.84 4.92 16.91
C ARG A 671 -0.31 3.47 17.04
N GLY A 672 1.02 3.30 17.10
CA GLY A 672 1.67 2.00 17.16
C GLY A 672 2.29 1.57 15.83
N LEU A 673 2.52 0.26 15.67
CA LEU A 673 2.81 -0.37 14.38
C LEU A 673 1.48 -0.76 13.72
N LEU A 674 1.16 -0.16 12.57
CA LEU A 674 -0.10 -0.38 11.86
C LEU A 674 0.14 -0.92 10.45
N PRO A 675 -0.55 -1.99 10.00
CA PRO A 675 -0.49 -2.43 8.61
C PRO A 675 -0.98 -1.33 7.66
N ILE A 676 -0.32 -1.11 6.53
CA ILE A 676 -0.77 -0.13 5.53
C ILE A 676 -2.18 -0.45 4.99
N GLY A 677 -2.55 -1.72 4.90
CA GLY A 677 -3.92 -2.14 4.56
C GLY A 677 -4.97 -1.83 5.63
N GLU A 678 -4.56 -1.54 6.87
CA GLU A 678 -5.43 -0.98 7.93
C GLU A 678 -5.47 0.55 7.87
N LEU A 679 -4.35 1.21 7.57
CA LEU A 679 -4.33 2.66 7.31
C LEU A 679 -5.17 3.03 6.08
N ALA A 680 -5.20 2.17 5.06
CA ALA A 680 -6.05 2.30 3.88
C ALA A 680 -7.49 1.82 4.08
N SER A 681 -7.92 1.52 5.31
CA SER A 681 -9.32 1.24 5.61
C SER A 681 -10.18 2.46 5.30
N GLY A 682 -11.24 2.26 4.51
CA GLY A 682 -12.07 3.29 3.90
C GLY A 682 -11.69 3.71 2.48
N VAL A 683 -10.57 3.26 1.90
CA VAL A 683 -10.07 3.74 0.59
C VAL A 683 -10.50 2.82 -0.58
N PRO A 684 -11.34 3.26 -1.54
CA PRO A 684 -11.74 2.46 -2.70
C PRO A 684 -10.58 2.07 -3.64
N GLU A 685 -10.66 0.91 -4.30
CA GLU A 685 -9.60 0.48 -5.24
C GLU A 685 -9.34 1.49 -6.37
N LYS A 686 -8.06 1.80 -6.60
CA LYS A 686 -7.51 2.76 -7.57
C LYS A 686 -7.84 4.22 -7.27
N THR A 687 -8.20 4.54 -6.02
CA THR A 687 -8.39 5.90 -5.53
C THR A 687 -7.34 6.25 -4.46
N SER A 688 -7.18 7.53 -4.17
CA SER A 688 -6.49 8.00 -2.98
C SER A 688 -7.41 8.90 -2.17
N LEU A 689 -7.47 8.68 -0.86
CA LEU A 689 -8.15 9.57 0.07
C LEU A 689 -7.13 10.30 0.94
N PRO A 690 -7.38 11.56 1.34
CA PRO A 690 -6.65 12.21 2.42
C PRO A 690 -6.76 11.35 3.68
N HIS A 691 -5.63 10.80 4.12
CA HIS A 691 -5.50 10.07 5.37
C HIS A 691 -4.17 10.48 5.94
N GLU A 692 -4.24 11.18 7.08
CA GLU A 692 -3.06 11.71 7.72
C GLU A 692 -2.75 10.93 9.00
N ILE A 693 -1.49 10.56 9.14
CA ILE A 693 -0.98 9.93 10.34
C ILE A 693 0.51 10.23 10.42
N THR A 694 0.98 10.57 11.62
CA THR A 694 2.41 10.82 11.83
C THR A 694 3.15 9.49 11.81
N ILE A 695 4.19 9.39 11.00
CA ILE A 695 4.95 8.17 10.70
C ILE A 695 6.47 8.39 10.77
N ALA A 696 7.21 7.28 10.85
CA ALA A 696 8.63 7.30 10.56
C ALA A 696 8.89 7.47 9.05
N ALA A 697 9.63 8.51 8.69
CA ALA A 697 10.18 8.72 7.34
C ALA A 697 11.66 8.29 7.27
N ARG A 698 12.37 8.61 6.19
CA ARG A 698 13.85 8.53 6.13
C ARG A 698 14.50 9.51 7.10
N ASP A 699 14.12 10.77 7.01
CA ASP A 699 14.79 11.91 7.64
C ASP A 699 13.88 12.51 8.72
N GLY A 700 13.79 11.85 9.87
CA GLY A 700 12.91 12.25 10.97
C GLY A 700 11.48 11.71 10.87
N ILE A 701 10.51 12.52 11.31
CA ILE A 701 9.13 12.12 11.56
C ILE A 701 8.22 13.05 10.76
N GLU A 702 7.29 12.50 9.99
CA GLU A 702 6.43 13.25 9.05
C GLU A 702 4.98 12.77 9.10
N SER A 703 4.04 13.58 8.61
CA SER A 703 2.62 13.21 8.48
C SER A 703 2.24 12.95 7.03
N THR A 704 1.38 11.96 6.80
CA THR A 704 0.99 11.47 5.46
C THR A 704 -0.08 12.35 4.81
N GLU A 705 0.12 12.83 3.60
CA GLU A 705 -0.87 13.68 2.91
C GLU A 705 -2.10 12.88 2.44
N SER A 706 -1.87 11.67 1.92
CA SER A 706 -2.92 10.78 1.45
C SER A 706 -2.45 9.32 1.43
N ILE A 707 -3.41 8.39 1.39
CA ILE A 707 -3.14 6.97 1.14
C ILE A 707 -3.86 6.57 -0.13
N TYR A 708 -3.17 5.84 -1.00
CA TYR A 708 -3.67 5.33 -2.27
C TYR A 708 -3.92 3.83 -2.15
N ASN A 709 -5.07 3.34 -2.60
CA ASN A 709 -5.33 1.91 -2.76
C ASN A 709 -5.08 1.53 -4.22
N GLY A 710 -4.07 0.70 -4.50
CA GLY A 710 -3.73 0.23 -5.83
C GLY A 710 -4.51 -1.00 -6.31
N GLY A 711 -5.36 -1.58 -5.46
CA GLY A 711 -6.06 -2.84 -5.69
C GLY A 711 -5.13 -4.06 -5.68
N PHE A 712 -5.62 -5.20 -6.18
CA PHE A 712 -4.82 -6.43 -6.29
C PHE A 712 -3.80 -6.35 -7.46
N LYS A 713 -2.50 -6.48 -7.19
CA LYS A 713 -1.41 -6.42 -8.20
C LYS A 713 -0.34 -7.49 -7.98
N PRO A 714 0.44 -7.85 -9.03
CA PRO A 714 1.66 -8.63 -8.88
C PRO A 714 2.76 -7.84 -8.16
N VAL A 715 3.51 -8.51 -7.29
CA VAL A 715 4.54 -7.96 -6.42
C VAL A 715 5.87 -8.74 -6.49
N ILE A 716 6.99 -8.08 -6.15
CA ILE A 716 8.19 -8.77 -5.61
C ILE A 716 8.02 -8.86 -4.09
N GLN A 717 8.66 -9.85 -3.47
CA GLN A 717 8.92 -9.95 -2.03
C GLN A 717 10.44 -10.00 -1.82
N LEU A 718 10.99 -9.12 -1.00
CA LEU A 718 12.41 -9.06 -0.63
C LEU A 718 12.59 -9.60 0.79
N ARG A 719 13.66 -10.36 1.05
CA ARG A 719 14.07 -10.77 2.41
C ARG A 719 15.56 -10.47 2.67
N THR A 720 15.87 -9.92 3.84
CA THR A 720 17.25 -9.65 4.29
C THR A 720 17.87 -10.80 5.06
N ARG A 721 19.19 -10.82 5.18
CA ARG A 721 20.00 -11.77 5.96
C ARG A 721 19.60 -11.87 7.44
N ALA A 722 19.14 -10.76 8.01
CA ALA A 722 18.58 -10.67 9.35
C ALA A 722 17.13 -11.16 9.45
N GLY A 723 16.42 -11.35 8.33
CA GLY A 723 15.06 -11.88 8.29
C GLY A 723 13.95 -10.81 8.19
N PHE A 724 14.29 -9.56 7.88
CA PHE A 724 13.31 -8.52 7.55
C PHE A 724 12.74 -8.73 6.14
N GLU A 725 11.48 -8.35 5.91
CA GLU A 725 10.78 -8.59 4.65
C GLU A 725 9.90 -7.42 4.21
N LEU A 726 9.79 -7.20 2.91
CA LEU A 726 8.89 -6.21 2.30
C LEU A 726 8.39 -6.71 0.95
N SER A 727 7.13 -6.47 0.61
CA SER A 727 6.59 -6.78 -0.73
C SER A 727 5.98 -5.54 -1.39
N GLY A 728 6.04 -5.46 -2.71
CA GLY A 728 5.47 -4.32 -3.43
C GLY A 728 5.29 -4.53 -4.93
N SER A 729 4.34 -3.77 -5.47
CA SER A 729 3.84 -3.86 -6.85
C SER A 729 4.94 -3.74 -7.88
N TYR A 730 4.65 -4.01 -9.15
CA TYR A 730 5.64 -3.85 -10.22
C TYR A 730 6.21 -2.44 -10.41
N GLU A 731 5.79 -1.41 -9.65
CA GLU A 731 6.38 -0.06 -9.70
C GLU A 731 6.76 0.57 -8.32
N HIS A 732 7.56 -0.06 -7.41
CA HIS A 732 7.81 0.45 -6.03
C HIS A 732 9.27 0.59 -5.42
N PRO A 733 9.67 1.77 -4.88
CA PRO A 733 11.02 2.07 -4.30
C PRO A 733 11.34 1.70 -2.82
N VAL A 734 12.59 1.26 -2.48
CA VAL A 734 12.94 0.59 -1.17
C VAL A 734 14.36 0.77 -0.51
N LEU A 735 14.72 1.88 0.19
CA LEU A 735 16.11 2.33 0.58
C LEU A 735 17.21 1.24 0.78
N THR A 736 18.32 1.27 0.03
CA THR A 736 19.61 0.53 0.24
C THR A 736 20.79 1.53 0.10
N ALA A 737 22.02 1.07 0.31
CA ALA A 737 23.24 1.87 0.18
C ALA A 737 24.41 1.07 -0.43
N ASP A 738 25.38 1.78 -1.01
CA ASP A 738 26.58 1.24 -1.68
C ASP A 738 27.88 1.91 -1.18
N GLU A 739 29.03 1.71 -1.83
CA GLU A 739 30.28 2.41 -1.44
C GLU A 739 30.27 3.93 -1.71
N ASN A 740 29.36 4.42 -2.56
CA ASN A 740 29.23 5.84 -2.89
C ASN A 740 28.36 6.60 -1.88
N GLY A 741 27.22 6.06 -1.47
CA GLY A 741 26.33 6.67 -0.48
C GLY A 741 24.94 6.02 -0.37
N PHE A 742 23.91 6.88 -0.37
CA PHE A 742 22.51 6.50 -0.51
C PHE A 742 22.00 6.90 -1.90
N CYS A 743 21.19 6.03 -2.47
CA CYS A 743 20.67 6.10 -3.83
C CYS A 743 19.15 5.82 -3.77
N TRP A 744 18.45 5.20 -4.74
CA TRP A 744 17.02 4.80 -4.61
C TRP A 744 16.70 3.57 -5.47
N LYS A 745 16.28 2.35 -5.04
CA LYS A 745 16.11 1.01 -5.71
C LYS A 745 14.71 0.43 -5.90
N LEU A 746 14.68 -0.48 -6.86
CA LEU A 746 13.65 -1.05 -7.69
C LEU A 746 13.69 -2.50 -7.19
N MET A 747 12.73 -3.03 -6.43
CA MET A 747 12.72 -4.47 -6.07
C MET A 747 13.15 -5.47 -7.20
N PRO A 748 12.95 -5.12 -8.49
CA PRO A 748 13.54 -5.60 -9.74
C PRO A 748 15.06 -5.64 -9.84
N GLU A 749 15.64 -4.47 -9.67
CA GLU A 749 17.05 -4.19 -9.77
C GLU A 749 17.65 -4.23 -8.35
N VAL A 750 16.95 -4.96 -7.45
CA VAL A 750 17.46 -5.63 -6.25
C VAL A 750 17.87 -7.05 -6.63
N VAL A 751 19.06 -7.46 -6.19
CA VAL A 751 19.51 -8.85 -6.14
C VAL A 751 19.87 -9.23 -4.69
N GLU A 752 20.47 -10.40 -4.53
CA GLU A 752 21.00 -10.88 -3.26
C GLU A 752 22.41 -10.31 -3.06
N GLY A 753 22.64 -9.66 -1.93
CA GLY A 753 23.84 -8.85 -1.63
C GLY A 753 23.53 -7.39 -1.30
N ASP A 754 22.48 -6.85 -1.90
CA ASP A 754 22.03 -5.46 -1.86
C ASP A 754 21.70 -4.97 -0.45
N VAL A 755 22.38 -3.95 0.05
CA VAL A 755 22.38 -3.61 1.49
C VAL A 755 21.24 -2.67 1.89
N LEU A 756 20.03 -3.22 2.04
CA LEU A 756 18.83 -2.51 2.49
C LEU A 756 19.13 -1.67 3.74
N VAL A 757 18.60 -0.46 3.72
CA VAL A 757 18.65 0.58 4.75
C VAL A 757 17.33 0.53 5.49
N LEU A 758 17.42 -0.04 6.67
CA LEU A 758 16.34 -0.11 7.62
C LEU A 758 16.49 1.02 8.65
N ARG A 759 15.39 1.35 9.30
CA ARG A 759 15.34 2.32 10.39
C ARG A 759 14.88 1.66 11.69
N ARG A 760 15.76 1.68 12.69
CA ARG A 760 15.51 1.21 14.05
C ARG A 760 15.19 2.40 14.98
N ASP A 761 14.70 2.10 16.19
CA ASP A 761 14.36 3.10 17.23
C ASP A 761 13.25 4.09 16.81
N THR A 762 12.26 3.59 16.06
CA THR A 762 11.13 4.36 15.55
C THR A 762 10.01 4.58 16.59
N VAL A 763 10.20 4.17 17.85
CA VAL A 763 9.34 4.56 18.99
C VAL A 763 9.25 6.08 19.19
N SER A 764 10.22 6.84 18.67
CA SER A 764 10.23 8.32 18.71
C SER A 764 9.03 9.00 18.00
N VAL A 765 8.34 8.28 17.11
CA VAL A 765 7.06 8.67 16.47
C VAL A 765 5.90 8.64 17.48
N GLN A 766 5.98 7.78 18.50
CA GLN A 766 4.90 7.53 19.46
C GLN A 766 5.01 8.49 20.64
N ARG A 767 4.22 9.56 20.58
CA ARG A 767 4.12 10.60 21.61
C ARG A 767 2.70 10.64 22.15
N ASN A 768 2.56 10.84 23.46
CA ASN A 768 1.28 11.00 24.17
C ASN A 768 0.28 9.86 23.92
N PHE A 769 0.58 8.67 24.46
CA PHE A 769 -0.35 7.53 24.41
C PHE A 769 -1.23 7.50 25.66
N ASP A 770 -2.54 7.55 25.44
CA ASP A 770 -3.49 6.99 26.40
C ASP A 770 -3.41 5.45 26.37
N TYR A 771 -3.49 4.81 27.54
CA TYR A 771 -3.59 3.36 27.59
C TYR A 771 -4.90 2.89 26.95
N ILE A 772 -4.82 1.87 26.09
CA ILE A 772 -6.01 1.28 25.46
C ILE A 772 -6.91 0.71 26.56
N LYS A 773 -8.17 1.12 26.58
CA LYS A 773 -9.17 0.61 27.51
C LYS A 773 -10.11 -0.38 26.83
N MET A 774 -10.42 -1.47 27.52
CA MET A 774 -11.23 -2.57 27.02
C MET A 774 -12.34 -2.92 28.02
N PRO A 775 -13.63 -2.90 27.62
CA PRO A 775 -14.74 -3.13 28.53
C PRO A 775 -14.89 -4.63 28.84
N MET A 776 -14.85 -4.98 30.13
CA MET A 776 -15.14 -6.30 30.68
C MET A 776 -16.52 -6.27 31.36
N VAL A 777 -17.18 -7.42 31.53
CA VAL A 777 -18.50 -7.44 32.20
C VAL A 777 -18.35 -6.94 33.64
N GLY A 778 -18.99 -5.80 33.94
CA GLY A 778 -18.96 -5.15 35.25
C GLY A 778 -17.73 -4.28 35.56
N ARG A 779 -16.73 -4.16 34.68
CA ARG A 779 -15.56 -3.28 34.89
C ARG A 779 -14.85 -2.88 33.60
N GLU A 780 -14.16 -1.74 33.61
CA GLU A 780 -13.22 -1.37 32.56
C GLU A 780 -11.83 -1.96 32.89
N VAL A 781 -11.14 -2.56 31.91
CA VAL A 781 -9.76 -3.03 32.05
C VAL A 781 -8.86 -2.19 31.17
N THR A 782 -7.78 -1.66 31.75
CA THR A 782 -6.76 -0.89 31.05
C THR A 782 -5.66 -1.83 30.57
N ILE A 783 -5.24 -1.72 29.31
CA ILE A 783 -4.10 -2.46 28.77
C ILE A 783 -2.82 -1.71 29.14
N ASP A 784 -2.44 -1.85 30.40
CA ASP A 784 -1.19 -1.34 30.99
C ASP A 784 -0.03 -2.32 30.78
N GLU A 785 1.16 -1.99 31.29
CA GLU A 785 2.34 -2.84 31.21
C GLU A 785 2.15 -4.22 31.88
N GLU A 786 1.36 -4.31 32.96
CA GLU A 786 1.12 -5.59 33.64
C GLU A 786 0.14 -6.45 32.83
N ALA A 787 -0.89 -5.84 32.24
CA ALA A 787 -1.80 -6.51 31.29
C ALA A 787 -1.06 -7.04 30.07
N ALA A 788 -0.16 -6.24 29.50
CA ALA A 788 0.67 -6.64 28.36
C ALA A 788 1.67 -7.74 28.72
N TRP A 789 2.30 -7.68 29.89
CA TRP A 789 3.18 -8.76 30.38
C TRP A 789 2.41 -10.08 30.52
N ILE A 790 1.21 -10.06 31.10
CA ILE A 790 0.31 -11.22 31.18
C ILE A 790 -0.02 -11.75 29.78
N MET A 791 -0.34 -10.88 28.82
CA MET A 791 -0.58 -11.30 27.43
C MET A 791 0.67 -11.91 26.77
N GLY A 792 1.88 -11.40 27.07
CA GLY A 792 3.14 -11.99 26.60
C GLY A 792 3.32 -13.42 27.09
N VAL A 793 3.09 -13.64 28.39
CA VAL A 793 3.12 -14.97 29.01
C VAL A 793 2.07 -15.91 28.39
N MET A 794 0.86 -15.40 28.11
CA MET A 794 -0.19 -16.17 27.44
C MET A 794 0.12 -16.48 25.96
N VAL A 795 0.81 -15.59 25.23
CA VAL A 795 1.26 -15.89 23.85
C VAL A 795 2.31 -17.00 23.83
N GLY A 796 3.20 -17.06 24.83
CA GLY A 796 4.15 -18.16 24.97
C GLY A 796 3.52 -19.46 25.49
N ASP A 797 3.69 -19.71 26.80
CA ASP A 797 3.25 -20.93 27.51
C ASP A 797 1.72 -21.04 27.69
N GLY A 798 0.95 -20.05 27.23
CA GLY A 798 -0.50 -20.05 27.36
C GLY A 798 -1.21 -20.98 26.36
N ASN A 799 -2.14 -21.75 26.91
CA ASN A 799 -3.19 -22.47 26.21
C ASN A 799 -4.55 -21.85 26.55
N TYR A 800 -5.49 -21.91 25.61
CA TYR A 800 -6.85 -21.40 25.76
C TYR A 800 -7.81 -22.51 25.35
N SER A 801 -8.97 -22.62 25.99
CA SER A 801 -10.07 -23.36 25.36
C SER A 801 -10.70 -22.55 24.22
N ASP A 802 -11.58 -23.23 23.51
CA ASP A 802 -12.67 -22.62 22.77
C ASP A 802 -13.59 -21.71 23.65
N HIS A 803 -14.70 -21.27 23.06
CA HIS A 803 -15.68 -20.40 23.71
C HIS A 803 -16.72 -21.13 24.59
N GLU A 804 -16.64 -22.45 24.79
CA GLU A 804 -17.59 -23.18 25.65
C GLU A 804 -17.05 -23.35 27.08
N ASP A 805 -15.76 -23.68 27.22
CA ASP A 805 -15.13 -23.97 28.53
C ASP A 805 -14.61 -22.71 29.26
N TYR A 806 -14.44 -21.60 28.54
CA TYR A 806 -13.90 -20.30 28.99
C TYR A 806 -12.59 -20.39 29.79
N ARG A 807 -11.78 -21.42 29.53
CA ARG A 807 -10.55 -21.75 30.24
C ARG A 807 -9.36 -21.01 29.63
N VAL A 808 -8.51 -20.47 30.50
CA VAL A 808 -7.17 -19.99 30.12
C VAL A 808 -6.18 -20.61 31.08
N GLU A 809 -5.10 -21.16 30.55
CA GLU A 809 -4.18 -22.05 31.27
C GLU A 809 -2.73 -21.79 30.86
N VAL A 810 -1.83 -21.58 31.82
CA VAL A 810 -0.39 -21.42 31.59
C VAL A 810 0.35 -22.50 32.37
N THR A 811 1.32 -23.17 31.73
CA THR A 811 2.13 -24.24 32.36
C THR A 811 3.61 -23.94 32.28
N LYS A 812 4.28 -23.72 33.42
CA LYS A 812 5.74 -23.44 33.46
C LYS A 812 6.45 -24.20 34.58
N GLY A 813 7.76 -24.37 34.42
CA GLY A 813 8.65 -24.97 35.43
C GLY A 813 9.16 -24.00 36.49
N SER A 814 8.96 -22.70 36.30
CA SER A 814 9.36 -21.66 37.24
C SER A 814 8.21 -21.40 38.23
N HIS A 815 8.50 -21.43 39.53
CA HIS A 815 7.48 -21.18 40.55
C HIS A 815 7.16 -19.69 40.66
N ASP A 816 8.19 -18.84 40.63
CA ASP A 816 8.05 -17.40 40.89
C ASP A 816 7.38 -16.65 39.73
N LEU A 817 7.69 -17.03 38.48
CA LEU A 817 6.97 -16.57 37.30
C LEU A 817 5.47 -16.92 37.38
N MET A 818 5.15 -18.13 37.83
CA MET A 818 3.77 -18.57 37.99
C MET A 818 3.06 -17.83 39.12
N LEU A 819 3.72 -17.60 40.27
CA LEU A 819 3.19 -16.75 41.35
C LEU A 819 2.93 -15.31 40.89
N ARG A 820 3.83 -14.73 40.09
CA ARG A 820 3.60 -13.40 39.49
C ARG A 820 2.41 -13.42 38.52
N TYR A 821 2.33 -14.41 37.63
CA TYR A 821 1.21 -14.55 36.70
C TYR A 821 -0.14 -14.66 37.43
N ILE A 822 -0.21 -15.45 38.51
CA ILE A 822 -1.37 -15.58 39.40
C ILE A 822 -1.78 -14.22 39.99
N ALA A 823 -0.83 -13.49 40.56
CA ALA A 823 -1.08 -12.17 41.16
C ALA A 823 -1.51 -11.13 40.09
N GLY A 824 -0.85 -11.14 38.93
CA GLY A 824 -1.17 -10.30 37.78
C GLY A 824 -2.59 -10.54 37.26
N VAL A 825 -2.98 -11.80 37.04
CA VAL A 825 -4.34 -12.16 36.61
C VAL A 825 -5.39 -11.74 37.64
N GLN A 826 -5.13 -11.96 38.94
CA GLN A 826 -6.05 -11.53 40.00
C GLN A 826 -6.18 -9.99 40.09
N LYS A 827 -5.12 -9.24 39.75
CA LYS A 827 -5.13 -7.76 39.67
C LYS A 827 -5.85 -7.27 38.39
N VAL A 828 -5.30 -7.59 37.22
CA VAL A 828 -5.67 -7.06 35.91
C VAL A 828 -6.99 -7.62 35.38
N LEU A 829 -7.28 -8.89 35.63
CA LEU A 829 -8.54 -9.54 35.20
C LEU A 829 -9.55 -9.68 36.35
N GLY A 830 -9.12 -9.61 37.61
CA GLY A 830 -10.00 -9.78 38.77
C GLY A 830 -10.35 -11.24 39.07
N VAL A 831 -9.76 -12.19 38.36
CA VAL A 831 -10.12 -13.62 38.40
C VAL A 831 -9.19 -14.40 39.33
N ARG A 832 -9.75 -15.32 40.13
CA ARG A 832 -8.98 -16.28 40.91
C ARG A 832 -8.48 -17.42 40.01
N THR A 833 -7.18 -17.65 40.01
CA THR A 833 -6.54 -18.78 39.32
C THR A 833 -6.40 -19.99 40.25
N THR A 834 -6.75 -21.17 39.77
CA THR A 834 -6.44 -22.44 40.43
C THR A 834 -5.06 -22.92 39.99
N VAL A 835 -4.25 -23.39 40.94
CA VAL A 835 -2.91 -23.97 40.64
C VAL A 835 -2.96 -25.49 40.81
N ARG A 836 -2.41 -26.21 39.83
CA ARG A 836 -2.21 -27.65 39.88
C ARG A 836 -0.72 -27.95 39.63
N GLN A 837 -0.12 -28.78 40.47
CA GLN A 837 1.19 -29.36 40.16
C GLN A 837 1.00 -30.57 39.23
N VAL A 838 1.82 -30.68 38.19
CA VAL A 838 1.80 -31.84 37.29
C VAL A 838 2.41 -33.04 38.00
N ALA A 839 1.67 -34.15 38.08
CA ALA A 839 2.14 -35.37 38.74
C ALA A 839 3.46 -35.86 38.11
N GLN A 840 4.46 -36.13 38.95
CA GLN A 840 5.85 -36.48 38.57
C GLN A 840 6.65 -35.38 37.85
N GLY A 841 6.30 -34.09 38.00
CA GLY A 841 7.05 -32.98 37.41
C GLY A 841 7.33 -31.78 38.33
N SER A 842 8.39 -31.04 38.02
CA SER A 842 8.70 -29.70 38.56
C SER A 842 7.91 -28.58 37.88
N ARG A 843 6.76 -28.89 37.26
CA ARG A 843 5.93 -27.94 36.52
C ARG A 843 4.63 -27.65 37.25
N PHE A 844 4.28 -26.38 37.27
CA PHE A 844 3.03 -25.85 37.80
C PHE A 844 2.17 -25.35 36.65
N THR A 845 0.87 -25.59 36.77
CA THR A 845 -0.13 -25.16 35.82
C THR A 845 -1.13 -24.28 36.55
N ALA A 846 -1.26 -23.02 36.15
CA ALA A 846 -2.25 -22.10 36.67
C ALA A 846 -3.33 -21.88 35.62
N TYR A 847 -4.59 -22.12 35.98
CA TYR A 847 -5.73 -21.98 35.09
C TYR A 847 -6.89 -21.24 35.76
N PHE A 848 -7.73 -20.62 34.95
CA PHE A 848 -8.99 -20.04 35.39
C PHE A 848 -10.09 -20.28 34.37
N HIS A 849 -11.33 -20.39 34.84
CA HIS A 849 -12.54 -20.40 34.00
C HIS A 849 -13.29 -19.10 34.25
N ASN A 850 -13.32 -18.19 33.27
CA ASN A 850 -14.07 -16.95 33.40
C ASN A 850 -14.43 -16.35 32.04
N LYS A 851 -15.73 -16.37 31.72
CA LYS A 851 -16.26 -15.85 30.45
C LYS A 851 -15.85 -14.40 30.18
N ALA A 852 -16.08 -13.49 31.12
CA ALA A 852 -15.80 -12.07 30.93
C ALA A 852 -14.32 -11.79 30.64
N ALA A 853 -13.39 -12.57 31.21
CA ALA A 853 -11.97 -12.49 30.95
C ALA A 853 -11.58 -13.14 29.61
N ARG A 854 -12.17 -14.30 29.24
CA ARG A 854 -11.96 -14.92 27.92
C ARG A 854 -12.45 -14.00 26.80
N ASP A 855 -13.64 -13.41 26.95
CA ASP A 855 -14.23 -12.45 26.01
C ASP A 855 -13.43 -11.15 25.92
N LEU A 856 -12.73 -10.75 26.98
CA LEU A 856 -11.78 -9.62 26.97
C LEU A 856 -10.52 -9.96 26.17
N LEU A 857 -9.89 -11.10 26.47
CA LEU A 857 -8.67 -11.56 25.80
C LEU A 857 -8.90 -11.79 24.29
N TYR A 858 -10.04 -12.38 23.92
CA TYR A 858 -10.49 -12.50 22.53
C TYR A 858 -10.50 -11.16 21.79
N ARG A 859 -11.14 -10.12 22.36
CA ARG A 859 -11.20 -8.77 21.76
C ARG A 859 -9.84 -8.05 21.74
N CYS A 860 -8.90 -8.44 22.59
CA CYS A 860 -7.51 -7.97 22.51
C CYS A 860 -6.74 -8.60 21.34
N GLY A 861 -7.19 -9.75 20.83
CA GLY A 861 -6.56 -10.53 19.77
C GLY A 861 -6.03 -11.90 20.20
N LEU A 862 -6.25 -12.30 21.45
CA LEU A 862 -5.93 -13.64 21.96
C LEU A 862 -7.11 -14.59 21.74
N ASP A 863 -7.31 -14.91 20.46
CA ASP A 863 -8.30 -15.88 19.99
C ASP A 863 -7.86 -17.33 20.28
N TYR A 864 -8.77 -18.29 20.17
CA TYR A 864 -8.36 -19.70 20.12
C TYR A 864 -7.59 -19.96 18.83
N CYS A 865 -6.36 -20.47 18.95
CA CYS A 865 -5.47 -20.71 17.82
C CYS A 865 -4.38 -21.73 18.17
N THR A 866 -3.94 -22.50 17.18
CA THR A 866 -2.78 -23.39 17.36
C THR A 866 -1.50 -22.57 17.57
N ALA A 867 -0.47 -23.16 18.16
CA ALA A 867 0.76 -22.42 18.44
C ALA A 867 1.54 -21.91 17.19
N PRO A 868 1.47 -22.55 16.01
CA PRO A 868 1.84 -21.93 14.72
C PRO A 868 0.98 -20.74 14.27
N ASP A 869 -0.33 -20.73 14.58
CA ASP A 869 -1.27 -19.68 14.15
C ASP A 869 -1.29 -18.44 15.07
N LYS A 870 -0.70 -18.55 16.27
CA LYS A 870 -0.54 -17.43 17.21
C LYS A 870 0.04 -16.19 16.52
N SER A 871 -0.31 -14.99 17.01
CA SER A 871 0.22 -13.70 16.55
C SER A 871 0.39 -12.73 17.71
N VAL A 872 1.10 -11.63 17.50
CA VAL A 872 1.15 -10.54 18.49
C VAL A 872 -0.24 -9.86 18.50
N PRO A 873 -0.88 -9.68 19.67
CA PRO A 873 -2.23 -9.12 19.72
C PRO A 873 -2.27 -7.71 19.12
N PRO A 874 -3.22 -7.36 18.23
CA PRO A 874 -3.24 -6.05 17.60
C PRO A 874 -3.33 -4.87 18.59
N VAL A 875 -3.90 -5.08 19.79
CA VAL A 875 -3.88 -4.04 20.84
C VAL A 875 -2.46 -3.74 21.32
N ILE A 876 -1.56 -4.72 21.37
CA ILE A 876 -0.15 -4.53 21.75
C ILE A 876 0.58 -3.76 20.65
N LEU A 877 0.42 -4.16 19.38
CA LEU A 877 0.99 -3.42 18.24
C LEU A 877 0.52 -1.95 18.21
N ARG A 878 -0.71 -1.68 18.66
CA ARG A 878 -1.30 -0.33 18.78
C ARG A 878 -1.06 0.38 20.12
N SER A 879 -0.35 -0.22 21.07
CA SER A 879 -0.11 0.36 22.41
C SER A 879 1.18 1.19 22.47
N SER A 880 1.44 1.83 23.61
CA SER A 880 2.67 2.61 23.83
C SER A 880 3.93 1.73 23.83
N PRO A 881 5.14 2.32 23.67
CA PRO A 881 6.40 1.58 23.75
C PRO A 881 6.58 0.79 25.06
N ASN A 882 6.15 1.31 26.21
CA ASN A 882 6.29 0.60 27.48
C ASN A 882 5.45 -0.69 27.51
N VAL A 883 4.22 -0.60 26.99
CA VAL A 883 3.26 -1.71 26.94
C VAL A 883 3.73 -2.77 25.93
N GLN A 884 4.24 -2.34 24.77
CA GLN A 884 4.92 -3.22 23.80
C GLN A 884 6.12 -3.95 24.44
N ALA A 885 6.98 -3.23 25.16
CA ALA A 885 8.15 -3.80 25.80
C ALA A 885 7.80 -4.73 26.98
N ALA A 886 6.71 -4.47 27.70
CA ALA A 886 6.22 -5.36 28.75
C ALA A 886 5.64 -6.67 28.19
N PHE A 887 4.94 -6.61 27.05
CA PHE A 887 4.56 -7.82 26.30
C PHE A 887 5.78 -8.62 25.84
N LEU A 888 6.80 -7.95 25.27
CA LEU A 888 8.06 -8.60 24.91
C LEU A 888 8.71 -9.27 26.13
N ARG A 889 8.77 -8.59 27.29
CA ARG A 889 9.28 -9.16 28.54
C ARG A 889 8.53 -10.45 28.91
N GLY A 890 7.20 -10.43 28.89
CA GLY A 890 6.37 -11.62 29.20
C GLY A 890 6.63 -12.81 28.27
N LEU A 891 6.81 -12.55 26.97
CA LEU A 891 7.09 -13.57 25.96
C LEU A 891 8.54 -14.11 26.03
N PHE A 892 9.50 -13.29 26.47
CA PHE A 892 10.87 -13.73 26.73
C PHE A 892 11.02 -14.41 28.11
N ASP A 893 10.19 -14.06 29.09
CA ASP A 893 10.05 -14.79 30.36
C ASP A 893 9.48 -16.20 30.13
N THR A 894 8.68 -16.43 29.08
CA THR A 894 8.25 -17.79 28.69
C THR A 894 9.25 -18.51 27.81
N ASP A 895 9.27 -18.21 26.50
CA ASP A 895 10.00 -18.98 25.48
C ASP A 895 11.35 -18.36 25.11
N GLY A 896 11.69 -17.24 25.75
CA GLY A 896 13.00 -16.64 25.70
C GLY A 896 13.99 -17.23 26.69
N GLY A 897 15.27 -17.03 26.41
CA GLY A 897 16.36 -17.41 27.30
C GLY A 897 17.69 -16.76 26.91
N VAL A 898 18.67 -16.89 27.80
CA VAL A 898 20.04 -16.39 27.59
C VAL A 898 21.01 -17.57 27.58
N THR A 899 21.60 -17.86 26.42
CA THR A 899 22.56 -18.96 26.23
C THR A 899 23.78 -18.45 25.44
N GLY A 900 24.47 -17.43 25.98
CA GLY A 900 25.50 -16.64 25.28
C GLY A 900 24.93 -15.62 24.28
N LEU A 901 23.77 -15.91 23.70
CA LEU A 901 22.89 -14.96 23.01
C LEU A 901 21.54 -14.90 23.73
N ILE A 902 20.80 -13.80 23.56
CA ILE A 902 19.38 -13.76 23.95
C ILE A 902 18.58 -14.32 22.78
N VAL A 903 17.80 -15.37 23.03
CA VAL A 903 17.04 -16.08 21.98
C VAL A 903 15.59 -16.23 22.39
N LEU A 904 14.68 -16.22 21.41
CA LEU A 904 13.28 -16.61 21.51
C LEU A 904 13.00 -17.66 20.44
N ALA A 905 12.35 -18.77 20.82
CA ALA A 905 11.94 -19.82 19.89
C ALA A 905 10.41 -19.98 19.88
N THR A 906 9.80 -20.04 18.70
CA THR A 906 8.34 -20.22 18.52
C THR A 906 8.07 -20.88 17.18
N ALA A 907 6.97 -21.64 17.04
CA ALA A 907 6.60 -22.20 15.73
C ALA A 907 5.81 -21.23 14.85
N SER A 908 5.22 -20.17 15.43
CA SER A 908 4.58 -19.13 14.63
C SER A 908 5.62 -18.28 13.90
N GLU A 909 5.69 -18.43 12.57
CA GLU A 909 6.43 -17.52 11.69
C GLU A 909 6.01 -16.07 11.95
N ARG A 910 4.72 -15.88 12.23
CA ARG A 910 4.08 -14.59 12.42
C ARG A 910 4.48 -13.93 13.74
N VAL A 911 4.45 -14.64 14.87
CA VAL A 911 5.01 -14.12 16.15
C VAL A 911 6.50 -13.83 15.96
N ALA A 912 7.26 -14.73 15.34
CA ALA A 912 8.68 -14.50 15.09
C ALA A 912 8.91 -13.23 14.24
N ARG A 913 8.07 -12.96 13.22
CA ARG A 913 8.16 -11.77 12.35
C ARG A 913 7.71 -10.48 13.06
N GLU A 914 6.58 -10.52 13.76
CA GLU A 914 6.02 -9.37 14.48
C GLU A 914 6.91 -8.97 15.69
N VAL A 915 7.46 -9.94 16.43
CA VAL A 915 8.45 -9.70 17.50
C VAL A 915 9.77 -9.15 16.93
N HIS A 916 10.26 -9.69 15.81
CA HIS A 916 11.47 -9.20 15.15
C HIS A 916 11.34 -7.73 14.69
N LEU A 917 10.15 -7.34 14.21
CA LEU A 917 9.83 -5.94 13.87
C LEU A 917 9.63 -5.05 15.11
N LEU A 918 8.99 -5.55 16.18
CA LEU A 918 8.88 -4.84 17.46
C LEU A 918 10.25 -4.57 18.09
N LEU A 919 11.17 -5.54 18.07
CA LEU A 919 12.54 -5.35 18.56
C LEU A 919 13.26 -4.25 17.76
N LEU A 920 13.16 -4.27 16.42
CA LEU A 920 13.73 -3.21 15.57
C LEU A 920 13.11 -1.84 15.88
N HIS A 921 11.79 -1.78 16.05
CA HIS A 921 11.07 -0.57 16.46
C HIS A 921 11.59 -0.02 17.80
N HIS A 922 11.86 -0.91 18.76
CA HIS A 922 12.54 -0.62 20.03
C HIS A 922 14.07 -0.40 19.92
N GLY A 923 14.64 -0.30 18.73
CA GLY A 923 16.08 -0.04 18.54
C GLY A 923 16.99 -1.27 18.66
N ILE A 924 16.43 -2.42 19.04
CA ILE A 924 17.12 -3.69 19.32
C ILE A 924 17.20 -4.50 18.02
N VAL A 925 18.40 -4.63 17.46
CA VAL A 925 18.59 -5.44 16.26
C VAL A 925 18.62 -6.93 16.62
N SER A 926 17.82 -7.72 15.92
CA SER A 926 17.76 -9.18 16.03
C SER A 926 17.90 -9.85 14.66
N LYS A 927 18.04 -11.17 14.66
CA LYS A 927 18.05 -12.04 13.47
C LYS A 927 16.94 -13.09 13.59
N ARG A 928 16.07 -13.19 12.60
CA ARG A 928 15.02 -14.19 12.49
C ARG A 928 15.37 -15.25 11.44
N TYR A 929 15.22 -16.53 11.77
CA TYR A 929 15.37 -17.65 10.82
C TYR A 929 14.58 -18.89 11.23
N LYS A 930 14.33 -19.78 10.26
CA LYS A 930 13.73 -21.10 10.45
C LYS A 930 14.80 -22.11 10.88
N MET A 931 14.56 -22.83 11.98
CA MET A 931 15.46 -23.87 12.46
C MET A 931 15.42 -25.08 11.52
N ARG A 932 16.59 -25.65 11.22
CA ARG A 932 16.73 -26.81 10.31
C ARG A 932 16.50 -28.15 11.02
N ASP A 933 16.93 -28.22 12.27
CA ASP A 933 16.85 -29.42 13.11
C ASP A 933 15.80 -29.20 14.21
N ALA A 934 14.52 -29.34 13.85
CA ALA A 934 13.46 -29.45 14.85
C ALA A 934 13.61 -30.79 15.59
N ILE A 935 13.71 -30.76 16.92
CA ILE A 935 14.07 -31.92 17.74
C ILE A 935 12.93 -32.97 17.64
N PRO A 936 13.17 -34.21 17.17
CA PRO A 936 12.10 -35.20 16.94
C PRO A 936 11.26 -35.58 18.17
N GLU A 937 11.72 -35.25 19.37
CA GLU A 937 11.04 -35.49 20.65
C GLU A 937 10.00 -34.40 21.01
N LYS A 938 9.85 -33.37 20.19
CA LYS A 938 8.74 -32.41 20.25
C LYS A 938 8.20 -32.22 18.84
N ASP A 939 6.96 -32.62 18.61
CA ASP A 939 6.26 -32.56 17.33
C ASP A 939 5.90 -31.11 16.94
N TRP A 940 6.91 -30.36 16.54
CA TRP A 940 6.82 -29.13 15.77
C TRP A 940 7.55 -29.40 14.46
N SER A 941 6.80 -29.58 13.37
CA SER A 941 7.39 -29.83 12.03
C SER A 941 8.29 -28.69 11.57
N GLU A 942 7.96 -27.45 11.97
CA GLU A 942 8.72 -26.25 11.69
C GLU A 942 8.82 -25.37 12.93
N ALA A 943 9.99 -24.77 13.17
CA ALA A 943 10.22 -23.85 14.27
C ALA A 943 11.04 -22.64 13.80
N TRP A 944 10.73 -21.46 14.36
CA TRP A 944 11.39 -20.20 14.08
C TRP A 944 12.14 -19.71 15.33
N ARG A 945 13.26 -19.03 15.10
CA ARG A 945 14.03 -18.40 16.16
C ARG A 945 14.28 -16.93 15.85
N VAL A 946 14.17 -16.10 16.87
CA VAL A 946 14.64 -14.71 16.89
C VAL A 946 15.83 -14.64 17.85
N GLU A 947 17.01 -14.31 17.33
CA GLU A 947 18.25 -14.18 18.11
C GLU A 947 18.68 -12.71 18.15
N ILE A 948 18.84 -12.15 19.36
CA ILE A 948 19.44 -10.84 19.56
C ILE A 948 20.96 -11.05 19.65
N MET A 949 21.76 -10.16 19.06
CA MET A 949 23.23 -10.32 19.00
C MET A 949 23.97 -9.03 19.34
N GLY A 950 25.02 -9.15 20.15
CA GLY A 950 25.97 -8.08 20.49
C GLY A 950 25.60 -7.30 21.76
N ALA A 951 26.62 -6.95 22.56
CA ALA A 951 26.47 -6.37 23.90
C ALA A 951 25.59 -5.10 23.95
N SER A 952 25.65 -4.24 22.93
CA SER A 952 24.80 -3.06 22.78
C SER A 952 23.31 -3.41 22.65
N ASN A 953 22.97 -4.40 21.83
CA ASN A 953 21.59 -4.91 21.74
C ASN A 953 21.19 -5.64 23.04
N PHE A 954 22.14 -6.20 23.80
CA PHE A 954 21.86 -6.77 25.12
C PHE A 954 21.59 -5.66 26.15
N HIS A 955 22.36 -4.56 26.16
CA HIS A 955 22.09 -3.39 27.00
C HIS A 955 20.78 -2.68 26.61
N LEU A 956 20.45 -2.58 25.32
CA LEU A 956 19.17 -2.06 24.84
C LEU A 956 18.01 -2.99 25.22
N PHE A 957 18.19 -4.31 25.10
CA PHE A 957 17.19 -5.27 25.56
C PHE A 957 17.02 -5.17 27.08
N ARG A 958 18.10 -5.16 27.87
CA ARG A 958 18.05 -5.02 29.33
C ARG A 958 17.37 -3.73 29.80
N SER A 959 17.68 -2.60 29.18
CA SER A 959 17.14 -1.29 29.57
C SER A 959 15.70 -1.02 29.10
N ARG A 960 15.25 -1.64 28.00
CA ARG A 960 13.90 -1.44 27.46
C ARG A 960 12.95 -2.59 27.79
N VAL A 961 13.42 -3.84 27.70
CA VAL A 961 12.66 -5.09 27.88
C VAL A 961 13.07 -5.79 29.18
N GLY A 962 14.26 -6.38 29.24
CA GLY A 962 14.76 -7.16 30.38
C GLY A 962 13.98 -8.45 30.64
N PHE A 963 14.26 -9.11 31.76
CA PHE A 963 13.49 -10.27 32.25
C PHE A 963 12.80 -9.97 33.59
N SER A 964 11.79 -10.76 33.92
CA SER A 964 11.16 -10.78 35.26
C SER A 964 11.73 -11.86 36.17
N GLU A 965 12.34 -12.90 35.60
CA GLU A 965 13.00 -13.95 36.37
C GLU A 965 14.43 -13.54 36.74
N GLU A 966 14.74 -13.43 38.03
CA GLU A 966 16.07 -13.02 38.51
C GLU A 966 17.21 -13.85 37.92
N ILE A 967 16.99 -15.15 37.70
CA ILE A 967 17.96 -16.07 37.08
C ILE A 967 18.24 -15.68 35.61
N LYS A 968 17.22 -15.26 34.85
CA LYS A 968 17.38 -14.82 33.45
C LYS A 968 17.97 -13.41 33.37
N GLU A 969 17.56 -12.52 34.27
CA GLU A 969 18.10 -11.16 34.34
C GLU A 969 19.58 -11.16 34.77
N PHE A 970 19.98 -12.01 35.71
CA PHE A 970 21.38 -12.25 36.06
C PHE A 970 22.16 -12.87 34.90
N ALA A 971 21.59 -13.84 34.17
CA ALA A 971 22.22 -14.38 32.98
C ALA A 971 22.39 -13.32 31.87
N LEU A 972 21.44 -12.40 31.72
CA LEU A 972 21.51 -11.24 30.83
C LEU A 972 22.58 -10.23 31.27
N GLU A 973 22.73 -9.98 32.56
CA GLU A 973 23.79 -9.14 33.13
C GLU A 973 25.18 -9.71 32.80
N VAL A 974 25.42 -11.00 33.12
CA VAL A 974 26.66 -11.70 32.79
C VAL A 974 26.92 -11.71 31.26
N ALA A 975 25.88 -11.85 30.44
CA ALA A 975 26.00 -11.76 28.98
C ALA A 975 26.37 -10.33 28.50
N CYS A 976 25.85 -9.28 29.15
CA CYS A 976 26.23 -7.89 28.85
C CYS A 976 27.72 -7.63 29.17
N GLU A 977 28.19 -8.04 30.35
CA GLU A 977 29.57 -7.84 30.78
C GLU A 977 30.57 -8.57 29.88
N THR A 978 30.32 -9.84 29.58
CA THR A 978 31.21 -10.70 28.80
C THR A 978 31.27 -10.34 27.31
N SER A 979 30.18 -9.84 26.71
CA SER A 979 30.07 -9.69 25.25
C SER A 979 30.74 -8.43 24.67
N ASN A 980 31.14 -7.47 25.51
CA ASN A 980 31.57 -6.14 25.06
C ASN A 980 32.79 -6.15 24.12
N ALA A 981 33.72 -7.09 24.29
CA ALA A 981 34.92 -7.20 23.46
C ALA A 981 34.68 -7.85 22.09
N GLU A 982 33.56 -8.55 21.88
CA GLU A 982 33.29 -9.36 20.68
C GLU A 982 32.37 -8.64 19.70
N ALA A 983 31.40 -7.86 20.19
CA ALA A 983 30.48 -7.08 19.34
C ALA A 983 31.22 -6.11 18.39
N ILE A 984 32.30 -5.48 18.87
CA ILE A 984 33.18 -4.56 18.11
C ILE A 984 34.04 -5.32 17.06
N LYS A 985 34.09 -6.66 17.10
CA LYS A 985 34.72 -7.49 16.07
C LYS A 985 33.73 -7.92 14.97
N SER A 986 32.42 -7.71 15.17
CA SER A 986 31.38 -8.16 14.23
C SER A 986 31.21 -7.22 13.04
N ASN A 987 31.18 -7.80 11.83
CA ASN A 987 30.87 -7.08 10.58
C ASN A 987 29.35 -7.04 10.27
N TRP A 988 28.49 -7.35 11.25
CA TRP A 988 27.03 -7.21 11.12
C TRP A 988 26.60 -5.73 11.19
N GLY A 989 25.49 -5.38 10.53
CA GLY A 989 25.02 -4.00 10.42
C GLY A 989 25.99 -3.03 9.72
N GLY A 990 26.84 -3.55 8.82
CA GLY A 990 27.96 -2.82 8.24
C GLY A 990 27.54 -1.79 7.18
N ILE A 991 27.83 -0.52 7.44
CA ILE A 991 27.57 0.63 6.56
C ILE A 991 28.49 0.54 5.32
N PRO A 992 27.96 0.41 4.10
CA PRO A 992 28.77 0.17 2.89
C PRO A 992 29.80 1.27 2.61
N PHE A 993 29.39 2.53 2.46
CA PHE A 993 30.26 3.70 2.32
C PHE A 993 31.08 4.06 3.59
N GLY A 994 30.99 3.27 4.66
CA GLY A 994 31.58 3.60 5.97
C GLY A 994 33.10 3.73 5.98
N ARG A 995 33.81 3.07 5.06
CA ARG A 995 35.28 3.19 4.91
C ARG A 995 35.70 4.57 4.38
N LYS A 996 34.95 5.09 3.40
CA LYS A 996 35.10 6.42 2.80
C LYS A 996 34.80 7.50 3.85
N LEU A 997 33.65 7.38 4.52
CA LEU A 997 33.20 8.27 5.59
C LEU A 997 34.24 8.40 6.72
N ILE A 998 34.78 7.28 7.21
CA ILE A 998 35.77 7.29 8.31
C ILE A 998 37.15 7.81 7.89
N ARG A 999 37.55 7.65 6.62
CA ARG A 999 38.75 8.29 6.08
C ARG A 999 38.60 9.82 6.12
N GLU A 1000 37.48 10.32 5.62
CA GLU A 1000 37.18 11.76 5.55
C GLU A 1000 37.03 12.38 6.94
N PHE A 1001 36.26 11.74 7.85
CA PHE A 1001 36.13 12.17 9.25
C PHE A 1001 37.47 12.21 9.99
N ARG A 1002 38.38 11.24 9.74
CA ARG A 1002 39.72 11.22 10.34
C ARG A 1002 40.60 12.37 9.85
N GLU A 1003 40.37 12.90 8.66
CA GLU A 1003 41.03 14.13 8.19
C GLU A 1003 40.39 15.39 8.79
N GLU A 1004 39.07 15.44 8.88
CA GLU A 1004 38.35 16.54 9.52
C GLU A 1004 38.80 16.74 10.98
N LEU A 1005 38.82 15.67 11.78
CA LEU A 1005 39.39 15.65 13.14
C LEU A 1005 40.84 16.19 13.19
N ARG A 1006 41.69 15.78 12.24
CA ARG A 1006 43.09 16.26 12.17
C ARG A 1006 43.18 17.76 11.90
N ARG A 1007 42.30 18.30 11.04
CA ARG A 1007 42.23 19.74 10.73
C ARG A 1007 41.72 20.54 11.94
N ARG A 1008 40.83 19.97 12.76
CA ARG A 1008 40.22 20.65 13.94
C ARG A 1008 41.17 20.80 15.14
N GLY A 1009 42.23 20.00 15.28
CA GLY A 1009 43.12 20.10 16.46
C GLY A 1009 44.50 19.41 16.42
N GLY A 1010 44.94 18.84 15.29
CA GLY A 1010 46.24 18.18 15.21
C GLY A 1010 46.35 16.90 16.08
N ARG A 1011 47.55 16.61 16.61
CA ARG A 1011 47.82 15.37 17.38
C ARG A 1011 47.45 15.45 18.87
N ASN A 1012 46.90 16.58 19.34
CA ASN A 1012 46.77 16.87 20.77
C ASN A 1012 45.34 16.67 21.33
N TYR A 1013 44.39 16.21 20.52
CA TYR A 1013 43.07 15.79 21.00
C TYR A 1013 43.19 14.47 21.80
N PRO A 1014 42.86 14.44 23.11
CA PRO A 1014 42.97 13.23 23.92
C PRO A 1014 42.18 12.04 23.36
N GLU A 1015 40.93 12.28 22.99
CA GLU A 1015 39.92 11.29 22.58
C GLU A 1015 40.29 10.63 21.24
N ALA A 1016 40.97 11.38 20.36
CA ALA A 1016 41.48 10.87 19.08
C ALA A 1016 42.54 9.76 19.26
N ARG A 1017 43.12 9.60 20.45
CA ARG A 1017 44.03 8.50 20.79
C ARG A 1017 43.30 7.17 20.97
N ASP A 1018 42.07 7.21 21.49
CA ASP A 1018 41.30 6.02 21.85
C ASP A 1018 40.52 5.49 20.65
N ILE A 1019 39.70 6.34 20.02
CA ILE A 1019 39.03 5.95 18.75
C ILE A 1019 40.02 5.79 17.59
N GLY A 1020 41.22 6.36 17.68
CA GLY A 1020 42.22 6.35 16.60
C GLY A 1020 42.60 4.95 16.11
N ARG A 1021 42.53 3.92 16.97
CA ARG A 1021 42.73 2.52 16.59
C ARG A 1021 41.54 1.95 15.83
N LEU A 1022 40.31 2.28 16.23
CA LEU A 1022 39.08 1.89 15.54
C LEU A 1022 39.00 2.52 14.15
N LEU A 1023 39.25 3.83 14.04
CA LEU A 1023 39.29 4.52 12.74
C LEU A 1023 40.36 3.90 11.82
N ALA A 1024 41.54 3.56 12.35
CA ALA A 1024 42.59 2.90 11.58
C ALA A 1024 42.17 1.49 11.10
N ARG A 1025 41.54 0.68 11.97
CA ARG A 1025 41.03 -0.65 11.61
C ARG A 1025 39.96 -0.60 10.51
N ILE A 1026 39.06 0.39 10.55
CA ILE A 1026 38.06 0.58 9.51
C ILE A 1026 38.72 0.99 8.18
N ILE A 1027 39.67 1.93 8.22
CA ILE A 1027 40.39 2.40 7.02
C ILE A 1027 41.22 1.28 6.35
N CYS A 1028 41.84 0.38 7.12
CA CYS A 1028 42.55 -0.78 6.56
C CYS A 1028 41.65 -1.99 6.22
N GLY A 1029 40.34 -1.93 6.53
CA GLY A 1029 39.39 -3.03 6.26
C GLY A 1029 39.33 -4.13 7.32
N ALA A 1030 40.06 -4.00 8.44
CA ALA A 1030 40.06 -4.94 9.57
C ALA A 1030 38.85 -4.79 10.52
N ALA A 1031 37.85 -4.01 10.12
CA ALA A 1031 36.48 -3.93 10.65
C ALA A 1031 35.61 -3.15 9.64
N LYS A 1032 34.33 -3.50 9.48
CA LYS A 1032 33.35 -2.61 8.82
C LYS A 1032 32.81 -1.60 9.83
N LEU A 1033 32.61 -0.34 9.42
CA LEU A 1033 31.83 0.62 10.21
C LEU A 1033 30.41 0.07 10.35
N ASN A 1034 29.83 0.09 11.54
CA ASN A 1034 28.45 -0.29 11.81
C ASN A 1034 27.84 0.68 12.84
N HIS A 1035 26.55 0.55 13.12
CA HIS A 1035 25.85 1.40 14.10
C HIS A 1035 26.52 1.45 15.49
N LEU A 1036 27.22 0.39 15.91
CA LEU A 1036 27.93 0.32 17.20
C LEU A 1036 29.24 1.10 17.19
N HIS A 1037 29.95 1.05 16.06
CA HIS A 1037 31.13 1.88 15.82
C HIS A 1037 30.73 3.36 15.72
N VAL A 1038 29.59 3.70 15.10
CA VAL A 1038 29.07 5.07 15.05
C VAL A 1038 28.68 5.57 16.45
N GLU A 1039 27.94 4.77 17.24
CA GLU A 1039 27.61 5.10 18.63
C GLU A 1039 28.87 5.27 19.50
N HIS A 1040 29.84 4.36 19.38
CA HIS A 1040 31.11 4.46 20.10
C HIS A 1040 31.90 5.71 19.71
N ILE A 1041 31.89 6.13 18.44
CA ILE A 1041 32.50 7.39 18.01
C ILE A 1041 31.75 8.59 18.61
N ASN A 1042 30.42 8.64 18.52
CA ASN A 1042 29.62 9.76 19.07
C ASN A 1042 29.84 9.91 20.59
N ARG A 1043 29.89 8.79 21.33
CA ARG A 1043 30.16 8.79 22.79
C ARG A 1043 31.56 9.29 23.19
N HIS A 1044 32.54 9.28 22.27
CA HIS A 1044 33.93 9.70 22.54
C HIS A 1044 34.36 10.94 21.73
N VAL A 1045 33.50 11.50 20.87
CA VAL A 1045 33.80 12.73 20.11
C VAL A 1045 32.75 13.78 20.41
N SER A 1046 33.08 14.66 21.35
CA SER A 1046 32.34 15.89 21.59
C SER A 1046 32.14 16.65 20.28
N ASP A 1047 30.92 17.12 20.06
CA ASP A 1047 30.54 17.95 18.92
C ASP A 1047 30.92 17.34 17.56
N ILE A 1048 30.68 16.02 17.42
CA ILE A 1048 30.89 15.25 16.19
C ILE A 1048 30.25 15.92 14.97
N ALA A 1049 29.03 16.45 15.10
CA ALA A 1049 28.32 17.16 14.03
C ALA A 1049 28.99 18.48 13.60
N GLU A 1050 29.78 19.11 14.47
CA GLU A 1050 30.54 20.32 14.13
C GLU A 1050 31.91 20.02 13.52
N THR A 1051 32.33 18.75 13.50
CA THR A 1051 33.70 18.37 13.08
C THR A 1051 33.91 18.54 11.57
N GLY A 1052 32.85 18.43 10.78
CA GLY A 1052 32.85 18.59 9.33
C GLY A 1052 31.72 17.80 8.67
N LYS A 1053 31.79 17.61 7.34
CA LYS A 1053 30.71 16.95 6.58
C LYS A 1053 30.59 15.46 6.93
N ALA A 1054 31.71 14.78 7.13
CA ALA A 1054 31.69 13.38 7.55
C ALA A 1054 31.29 13.24 9.03
N GLY A 1055 31.61 14.24 9.87
CA GLY A 1055 31.08 14.37 11.22
C GLY A 1055 29.54 14.51 11.27
N MET A 1056 28.97 15.41 10.46
CA MET A 1056 27.52 15.58 10.32
C MET A 1056 26.80 14.32 9.86
N GLU A 1057 27.34 13.60 8.87
CA GLU A 1057 26.71 12.38 8.36
C GLU A 1057 26.85 11.22 9.36
N LEU A 1058 27.96 11.12 10.11
CA LEU A 1058 28.06 10.16 11.24
C LEU A 1058 27.01 10.43 12.32
N ASP A 1059 26.78 11.70 12.67
CA ASP A 1059 25.72 12.06 13.62
C ASP A 1059 24.32 11.78 13.08
N ARG A 1060 24.06 12.05 11.79
CA ARG A 1060 22.80 11.68 11.13
C ARG A 1060 22.57 10.16 11.15
N LEU A 1061 23.59 9.36 10.80
CA LEU A 1061 23.52 7.90 10.86
C LEU A 1061 23.21 7.38 12.28
N PHE A 1062 23.66 8.10 13.31
CA PHE A 1062 23.31 7.83 14.71
C PHE A 1062 21.86 8.23 15.03
N ARG A 1063 21.51 9.51 14.85
CA ARG A 1063 20.21 10.09 15.25
C ARG A 1063 19.02 9.50 14.51
N GLU A 1064 19.17 9.21 13.21
CA GLU A 1064 18.09 8.60 12.43
C GLU A 1064 17.97 7.10 12.65
N GLY A 1065 18.93 6.47 13.34
CA GLY A 1065 18.87 5.04 13.65
C GLY A 1065 18.93 4.15 12.42
N PHE A 1066 19.82 4.43 11.46
CA PHE A 1066 19.94 3.55 10.28
C PHE A 1066 20.64 2.22 10.61
N PHE A 1067 20.13 1.15 10.01
CA PHE A 1067 20.69 -0.21 10.05
C PHE A 1067 20.80 -0.75 8.62
N PHE A 1068 21.87 -1.50 8.34
CA PHE A 1068 22.31 -1.85 6.99
C PHE A 1068 22.46 -3.38 6.88
N ASP A 1069 21.63 -4.04 6.07
CA ASP A 1069 21.63 -5.50 5.97
C ASP A 1069 21.30 -6.00 4.55
N PRO A 1070 22.11 -6.92 3.98
CA PRO A 1070 21.96 -7.39 2.62
C PRO A 1070 20.71 -8.25 2.41
N VAL A 1071 20.10 -8.12 1.24
CA VAL A 1071 19.10 -9.05 0.70
C VAL A 1071 19.73 -10.43 0.48
N VAL A 1072 18.98 -11.51 0.72
CA VAL A 1072 19.45 -12.91 0.58
C VAL A 1072 18.42 -13.85 -0.05
N GLU A 1073 17.23 -13.35 -0.38
CA GLU A 1073 16.17 -14.11 -1.02
C GLU A 1073 15.18 -13.13 -1.67
N ILE A 1074 14.81 -13.39 -2.93
CA ILE A 1074 13.84 -12.60 -3.70
C ILE A 1074 12.74 -13.50 -4.25
N GLY A 1075 11.51 -13.25 -3.82
CA GLY A 1075 10.30 -13.93 -4.27
C GLY A 1075 9.39 -13.04 -5.11
N SER A 1076 8.30 -13.62 -5.61
CA SER A 1076 7.22 -12.87 -6.27
C SER A 1076 5.85 -13.47 -5.93
N GLY A 1077 4.78 -12.68 -6.09
CA GLY A 1077 3.41 -13.12 -5.80
C GLY A 1077 2.37 -12.11 -6.28
N ASN A 1078 1.14 -12.22 -5.79
CA ASN A 1078 0.10 -11.20 -5.95
C ASN A 1078 -0.48 -10.85 -4.57
N ARG A 1079 -0.68 -9.57 -4.28
CA ARG A 1079 -1.23 -9.06 -3.01
C ARG A 1079 -2.11 -7.83 -3.28
N HIS A 1080 -2.96 -7.41 -2.34
CA HIS A 1080 -3.46 -6.05 -2.39
C HIS A 1080 -2.31 -5.08 -2.10
N VAL A 1081 -2.29 -3.97 -2.83
CA VAL A 1081 -1.22 -2.98 -2.72
C VAL A 1081 -1.74 -1.56 -2.54
N TYR A 1082 -0.96 -0.73 -1.86
CA TYR A 1082 -1.28 0.61 -1.38
C TYR A 1082 -0.03 1.51 -1.51
N ASP A 1083 -0.18 2.84 -1.58
CA ASP A 1083 0.94 3.80 -1.52
C ASP A 1083 0.63 4.92 -0.51
N VAL A 1084 1.66 5.61 -0.02
CA VAL A 1084 1.54 6.68 0.97
C VAL A 1084 2.16 7.96 0.41
N SER A 1085 1.35 9.01 0.22
CA SER A 1085 1.90 10.33 -0.10
C SER A 1085 2.52 10.93 1.16
N VAL A 1086 3.84 11.13 1.15
CA VAL A 1086 4.56 11.87 2.18
C VAL A 1086 5.12 13.16 1.57
N PRO A 1087 4.78 14.36 2.08
CA PRO A 1087 5.04 15.61 1.38
C PRO A 1087 6.44 16.21 1.62
N GLY A 1088 7.20 15.81 2.66
CA GLY A 1088 8.52 16.36 2.98
C GLY A 1088 9.68 15.58 2.36
N SER A 1089 10.15 14.50 2.98
CA SER A 1089 11.25 13.67 2.43
C SER A 1089 10.82 12.74 1.29
N HIS A 1090 9.53 12.74 0.94
CA HIS A 1090 8.92 11.83 -0.03
C HIS A 1090 9.08 10.34 0.30
N SER A 1091 9.29 10.01 1.59
CA SER A 1091 9.65 8.67 2.05
C SER A 1091 8.91 8.20 3.31
N PHE A 1092 8.77 6.88 3.48
CA PHE A 1092 8.13 6.26 4.65
C PHE A 1092 8.80 4.94 5.06
N VAL A 1093 8.77 4.58 6.34
CA VAL A 1093 9.26 3.28 6.85
C VAL A 1093 8.12 2.25 6.83
N GLY A 1094 8.36 1.09 6.22
CA GLY A 1094 7.46 -0.06 6.20
C GLY A 1094 8.23 -1.37 6.43
N ASN A 1095 7.80 -2.18 7.39
CA ASN A 1095 8.54 -3.35 7.92
C ASN A 1095 10.00 -3.01 8.28
N GLY A 1096 10.24 -1.78 8.76
CA GLY A 1096 11.57 -1.27 9.06
C GLY A 1096 12.36 -0.75 7.85
N ILE A 1097 12.02 -1.12 6.62
CA ILE A 1097 12.68 -0.68 5.38
C ILE A 1097 12.09 0.68 4.94
N VAL A 1098 12.92 1.61 4.45
CA VAL A 1098 12.46 2.92 3.98
C VAL A 1098 11.97 2.84 2.50
N ASN A 1099 10.95 3.62 2.13
CA ASN A 1099 10.24 3.59 0.83
C ASN A 1099 10.12 5.01 0.25
N HIS A 1100 9.61 5.20 -0.98
CA HIS A 1100 9.36 6.52 -1.61
C HIS A 1100 8.02 6.59 -2.37
N ASN A 1101 7.50 7.81 -2.60
CA ASN A 1101 6.22 8.13 -3.26
C ASN A 1101 6.30 8.29 -4.81
N SER A 1102 5.25 8.87 -5.44
CA SER A 1102 4.93 8.65 -6.87
C SER A 1102 4.50 9.90 -7.70
N GLN A 1103 5.39 10.46 -8.55
CA GLN A 1103 5.15 11.50 -9.58
C GLN A 1103 6.09 11.34 -10.81
N GLY A 1104 5.82 11.95 -12.00
CA GLY A 1104 6.47 11.58 -13.31
C GLY A 1104 6.96 12.68 -14.30
N SER A 1105 7.36 12.27 -15.54
CA SER A 1105 8.38 12.91 -16.44
C SER A 1105 7.90 13.53 -17.79
N GLU A 1106 8.81 14.07 -18.64
CA GLU A 1106 8.55 14.80 -19.92
C GLU A 1106 9.62 14.54 -21.03
N PHE A 1107 9.29 14.65 -22.32
CA PHE A 1107 10.10 14.17 -23.47
C PHE A 1107 10.21 15.16 -24.66
N PRO A 1108 11.23 15.07 -25.54
CA PRO A 1108 11.34 15.95 -26.72
C PRO A 1108 10.21 15.79 -27.75
N CYS A 1109 9.86 14.56 -28.11
CA CYS A 1109 8.78 14.20 -29.01
C CYS A 1109 7.83 13.21 -28.31
N SER A 1110 6.51 13.41 -28.40
CA SER A 1110 5.53 12.50 -27.80
C SER A 1110 4.47 12.07 -28.81
N ILE A 1111 4.32 10.75 -28.95
CA ILE A 1111 3.33 10.08 -29.78
C ILE A 1111 2.18 9.66 -28.87
N VAL A 1112 1.01 10.25 -29.05
CA VAL A 1112 -0.13 10.11 -28.13
C VAL A 1112 -1.27 9.36 -28.83
N ILE A 1113 -1.66 8.22 -28.27
CA ILE A 1113 -2.64 7.33 -28.91
C ILE A 1113 -4.07 7.62 -28.42
N ALA A 1114 -4.94 8.02 -29.35
CA ALA A 1114 -6.36 8.30 -29.09
C ALA A 1114 -7.25 7.59 -30.13
N HIS A 1115 -7.61 6.33 -29.85
CA HIS A 1115 -8.31 5.44 -30.78
C HIS A 1115 -9.61 4.90 -30.18
N LYS A 1116 -10.62 4.58 -31.00
CA LYS A 1116 -11.96 4.14 -30.57
C LYS A 1116 -11.97 3.02 -29.53
N SER A 1117 -10.97 2.13 -29.52
CA SER A 1117 -10.77 1.07 -28.51
C SER A 1117 -10.51 1.58 -27.09
N HIS A 1118 -10.02 2.81 -26.93
CA HIS A 1118 -9.71 3.45 -25.65
C HIS A 1118 -10.81 4.43 -25.20
N SER A 1119 -11.96 4.44 -25.89
CA SER A 1119 -13.07 5.38 -25.67
C SER A 1119 -13.62 5.43 -24.24
N PHE A 1120 -13.48 4.36 -23.47
CA PHE A 1120 -13.81 4.34 -22.04
C PHE A 1120 -12.95 5.32 -21.19
N MET A 1121 -11.74 5.67 -21.66
CA MET A 1121 -10.85 6.69 -21.09
C MET A 1121 -10.73 7.96 -21.96
N HIS A 1122 -11.59 8.15 -22.97
CA HIS A 1122 -11.48 9.35 -23.83
C HIS A 1122 -12.05 10.61 -23.15
N HIS A 1123 -11.16 11.52 -22.74
CA HIS A 1123 -11.49 12.88 -22.33
C HIS A 1123 -10.37 13.85 -22.72
N ARG A 1124 -10.72 15.10 -23.05
CA ARG A 1124 -9.77 16.09 -23.61
C ARG A 1124 -8.57 16.36 -22.73
N ASN A 1125 -8.74 16.26 -21.42
CA ASN A 1125 -7.68 16.51 -20.45
C ASN A 1125 -6.65 15.37 -20.44
N LEU A 1126 -7.03 14.10 -20.67
CA LEU A 1126 -6.07 13.02 -20.89
C LEU A 1126 -5.25 13.25 -22.17
N LEU A 1127 -5.92 13.68 -23.26
CA LEU A 1127 -5.25 14.01 -24.51
C LEU A 1127 -4.28 15.19 -24.34
N TYR A 1128 -4.69 16.24 -23.61
CA TYR A 1128 -3.84 17.37 -23.23
C TYR A 1128 -2.64 16.92 -22.40
N THR A 1129 -2.85 16.21 -21.29
CA THR A 1129 -1.77 15.67 -20.43
C THR A 1129 -0.82 14.74 -21.19
N GLY A 1130 -1.28 14.07 -22.25
CA GLY A 1130 -0.43 13.33 -23.19
C GLY A 1130 0.42 14.24 -24.07
N VAL A 1131 -0.17 15.20 -24.79
CA VAL A 1131 0.59 16.07 -25.72
C VAL A 1131 1.47 17.09 -24.99
N THR A 1132 1.14 17.50 -23.77
CA THR A 1132 1.99 18.37 -22.94
C THR A 1132 3.21 17.66 -22.37
N ARG A 1133 3.38 16.35 -22.58
CA ARG A 1133 4.68 15.70 -22.36
C ARG A 1133 5.71 16.03 -23.44
N ALA A 1134 5.29 16.54 -24.61
CA ALA A 1134 6.19 16.94 -25.68
C ALA A 1134 6.81 18.32 -25.43
N LYS A 1135 8.12 18.44 -25.64
CA LYS A 1135 8.87 19.72 -25.58
C LYS A 1135 9.09 20.37 -26.94
N LYS A 1136 9.11 19.59 -28.05
CA LYS A 1136 9.38 20.07 -29.42
C LYS A 1136 8.26 19.71 -30.40
N THR A 1137 7.84 18.43 -30.43
CA THR A 1137 6.82 17.93 -31.37
C THR A 1137 5.85 16.98 -30.70
N ALA A 1138 4.54 17.18 -30.91
CA ALA A 1138 3.52 16.18 -30.59
C ALA A 1138 2.98 15.53 -31.87
N ILE A 1139 2.73 14.22 -31.80
CA ILE A 1139 2.15 13.42 -32.88
C ILE A 1139 0.93 12.69 -32.31
N ILE A 1140 -0.27 13.09 -32.73
CA ILE A 1140 -1.50 12.42 -32.30
C ILE A 1140 -1.85 11.33 -33.32
N VAL A 1141 -2.01 10.09 -32.85
CA VAL A 1141 -2.24 8.92 -33.71
C VAL A 1141 -3.45 8.12 -33.24
N GLY A 1142 -4.28 7.68 -34.19
CA GLY A 1142 -5.56 7.04 -33.91
C GLY A 1142 -6.48 7.09 -35.11
N ASP A 1143 -7.78 6.92 -34.88
CA ASP A 1143 -8.80 7.09 -35.90
C ASP A 1143 -9.47 8.46 -35.81
N HIS A 1144 -10.09 8.92 -36.90
CA HIS A 1144 -10.78 10.22 -36.92
C HIS A 1144 -11.86 10.31 -35.84
N TRP A 1145 -12.61 9.25 -35.55
CA TRP A 1145 -13.59 9.30 -34.47
C TRP A 1145 -12.90 9.29 -33.11
N GLY A 1146 -11.92 8.43 -32.86
CA GLY A 1146 -11.17 8.35 -31.61
C GLY A 1146 -10.51 9.66 -31.22
N ILE A 1147 -9.73 10.26 -32.12
CA ILE A 1147 -9.05 11.55 -31.91
C ILE A 1147 -10.07 12.67 -31.72
N THR A 1148 -11.07 12.78 -32.61
CA THR A 1148 -12.08 13.84 -32.53
C THR A 1148 -12.96 13.70 -31.30
N ASN A 1149 -13.34 12.48 -30.93
CA ASN A 1149 -14.10 12.19 -29.71
C ASN A 1149 -13.26 12.51 -28.48
N CYS A 1150 -11.98 12.12 -28.41
CA CYS A 1150 -11.15 12.42 -27.24
C CYS A 1150 -11.02 13.93 -26.99
N ALA A 1151 -10.92 14.78 -28.02
CA ALA A 1151 -10.93 16.24 -27.86
C ALA A 1151 -12.33 16.85 -27.68
N LYS A 1152 -13.31 16.47 -28.52
CA LYS A 1152 -14.69 17.01 -28.44
C LYS A 1152 -15.39 16.61 -27.15
N ARG A 1153 -15.13 15.40 -26.65
CA ARG A 1153 -15.42 15.01 -25.26
C ARG A 1153 -14.50 15.80 -24.34
N VAL A 1154 -14.95 17.02 -24.05
CA VAL A 1154 -15.19 17.30 -22.64
C VAL A 1154 -15.88 16.06 -22.07
N GLN A 1155 -15.13 15.29 -21.28
CA GLN A 1155 -15.67 15.01 -19.96
C GLN A 1155 -15.87 16.41 -19.38
N VAL A 1156 -17.12 16.87 -19.41
CA VAL A 1156 -17.45 18.05 -18.64
C VAL A 1156 -17.41 17.53 -17.22
N ASP A 1157 -16.25 17.66 -16.59
CA ASP A 1157 -16.16 17.85 -15.16
C ASP A 1157 -16.71 19.27 -14.84
N ALA A 1158 -17.92 19.54 -15.34
CA ALA A 1158 -18.92 20.37 -14.69
C ALA A 1158 -19.41 19.51 -13.51
N ARG A 1159 -18.48 19.31 -12.58
CA ARG A 1159 -18.74 18.81 -11.24
C ARG A 1159 -19.94 19.63 -10.75
N LYS A 1160 -21.04 18.98 -10.44
CA LYS A 1160 -22.28 19.65 -10.06
C LYS A 1160 -22.10 20.38 -8.72
N THR A 1161 -21.66 21.63 -8.76
CA THR A 1161 -21.31 22.48 -7.61
C THR A 1161 -22.50 23.36 -7.21
N PHE A 1162 -22.76 23.54 -5.91
CA PHE A 1162 -23.59 24.68 -5.48
C PHE A 1162 -22.82 25.99 -5.62
N LEU A 1163 -21.48 25.96 -5.54
CA LEU A 1163 -20.63 27.14 -5.61
C LEU A 1163 -20.85 27.94 -6.89
N SER A 1164 -20.98 27.29 -8.05
CA SER A 1164 -21.29 27.96 -9.32
C SER A 1164 -22.62 28.71 -9.30
N LEU A 1165 -23.68 28.11 -8.74
CA LEU A 1165 -25.03 28.70 -8.61
C LEU A 1165 -25.02 29.89 -7.63
N LEU A 1166 -24.42 29.68 -6.45
CA LEU A 1166 -24.31 30.67 -5.38
C LEU A 1166 -23.52 31.91 -5.84
N LEU A 1167 -22.44 31.71 -6.59
CA LEU A 1167 -21.61 32.79 -7.12
C LEU A 1167 -22.23 33.51 -8.34
N ALA A 1168 -23.16 32.86 -9.05
CA ALA A 1168 -23.94 33.49 -10.12
C ALA A 1168 -25.08 34.40 -9.59
N GLY A 1169 -25.37 34.35 -8.29
CA GLY A 1169 -26.46 35.10 -7.66
C GLY A 1169 -27.83 34.42 -7.77
N GLY A 1170 -27.87 33.11 -8.03
CA GLY A 1170 -29.11 32.33 -8.15
C GLY A 1170 -29.53 31.65 -6.84
N VAL A 1171 -30.18 32.40 -5.94
CA VAL A 1171 -30.96 31.91 -4.80
C VAL A 1171 -32.19 32.80 -4.61
#